data_AF-A0A7R7WD50-F1
#
_entry.id   AF-A0A7R7WD50-F1
#
_cell.length_a   1.000
_cell.length_b   1.000
_cell.length_c   1.000
_cell.angle_alpha   90.00
_cell.angle_beta   90.00
_cell.angle_gamma   90.00
#
_symmetry.space_group_name_H-M   'P 1'
#
loop_
_entity.id
_entity.type
_entity.pdbx_description
1 polymer ?
#
loop_
_entity_poly.entity_id
_entity_poly.type
_entity_poly.pdbx_seq_one_letter_code
_entity_poly.pdbx_strand_id
1 'polypeptide(L)'
;MAPPRLLCFGDQTTDSCSRIKDLYAKATQYNRLRDFLTVVDRLVRSQRLGISTTDNPLFDDYDSMDTVAEAYAQRTDYGVVMPTVLLCVAQLGGLILHLEENPTLLWGETSKLHIVGLCTGLFPAALAATVPSPAELLPLSLLMVMLSLRLAIQVDRRSRYIEASTQSWAVSVKRASAGELERVIASFNEEQELPEHKRAYISAELDTSVTISGPPSTLSLLTRHPSISNLPKLELPIAAAYHAPHLRRPSLEDILGPLKVPDLRVRRNVTVVSPNSGMPYATASLRGLLHFMMADLLQNKVSWNRMMRGLPPGLRTSNATMAVTPSDRLGSLVDEVFLGEYFDADYNTVAIVGMSCRLPGVGSPDDLWKILENGQSINKGTPAKYPDAQTSVDRFGSVKKSSQPVQSWFIDQPGLFDAGLFNVAPDDVKDMHPIKRLLLLAVYEALESAGYTPHSRDSRRVGTFIGQATDQPRYLRDTVGAGRLNQYFKWDGPSYTIDTASSPSTAPMEMAYHALRRNECDIAVVVGTNHLSDPTCNSTEEGHFRSEGVGVVILKRLPDALKANDRVRGVITAVVSNNTGNPCNKPPQKRLLKDVLRRARLGPGDLDYIEGDGCDEEQNMAQVESIVDLMSLTPEGNEPLRIGSVKPTVGHLGAASGILSVLKSVPMLERGVIPPDVGISSASKGQLAKAKVEVPQSAMAFLQSRRGRDTRRILVNHSNTMGDKMALLIENHPCAIPQKRSDQRANYVVAVSGQTVKSLRGNQERLLQYLQAQPDAQLANVAYTTTARRVHHVYRRAYSVGHVRQLKEILQKELADPLPVDLVGNQPSRVFVFTGQEGQYPGMGRQLFRTCPTFKQRLLECNNICTQLGYGPFVDIIEREDLDLGDMTPVQSQLAVISLEVALADAWRAWGTTPGYGYGT
;
A
#
# COMPACT_ATOMS: atom_id res chain seq x y z
N MET A 1 -39.30 -10.01 17.44
CA MET A 1 -38.75 -10.43 16.13
C MET A 1 -37.96 -9.27 15.56
N ALA A 2 -36.72 -9.49 15.11
CA ALA A 2 -35.98 -8.44 14.41
C ALA A 2 -36.71 -8.05 13.11
N PRO A 3 -36.68 -6.78 12.68
CA PRO A 3 -37.37 -6.35 11.47
C PRO A 3 -36.83 -7.11 10.24
N PRO A 4 -37.69 -7.45 9.26
CA PRO A 4 -37.24 -8.04 8.01
C PRO A 4 -36.29 -7.09 7.28
N ARG A 5 -35.30 -7.63 6.58
CA ARG A 5 -34.27 -6.87 5.84
C ARG A 5 -34.48 -7.04 4.34
N LEU A 6 -34.16 -6.00 3.56
CA LEU A 6 -34.24 -6.02 2.10
C LEU A 6 -32.87 -5.72 1.48
N LEU A 7 -32.43 -6.60 0.58
CA LEU A 7 -31.22 -6.46 -0.22
C LEU A 7 -31.60 -6.27 -1.70
N CYS A 8 -31.17 -5.16 -2.29
CA CYS A 8 -31.53 -4.79 -3.65
C CYS A 8 -30.30 -4.73 -4.58
N PHE A 9 -30.44 -5.30 -5.77
CA PHE A 9 -29.48 -5.22 -6.88
C PHE A 9 -30.13 -4.57 -8.10
N GLY A 10 -29.47 -3.57 -8.68
CA GLY A 10 -29.97 -2.77 -9.81
C GLY A 10 -29.79 -3.43 -11.19
N ASP A 11 -30.12 -2.67 -12.23
CA ASP A 11 -29.96 -3.05 -13.64
C ASP A 11 -28.97 -2.11 -14.36
N GLN A 12 -28.90 -2.16 -15.70
CA GLN A 12 -28.00 -1.38 -16.55
C GLN A 12 -28.17 0.15 -16.44
N THR A 13 -29.19 0.63 -15.73
CA THR A 13 -29.35 2.07 -15.43
C THR A 13 -28.48 2.55 -14.27
N THR A 14 -27.83 1.64 -13.52
CA THR A 14 -26.88 1.99 -12.47
C THR A 14 -25.56 2.49 -13.05
N ASP A 15 -25.00 3.57 -12.49
CA ASP A 15 -23.64 4.03 -12.80
C ASP A 15 -22.58 3.02 -12.30
N SER A 16 -22.30 2.02 -13.13
CA SER A 16 -21.30 1.01 -12.84
C SER A 16 -19.87 1.56 -12.91
N CYS A 17 -19.61 2.59 -13.71
CA CYS A 17 -18.25 3.08 -13.93
C CYS A 17 -17.69 3.76 -12.69
N SER A 18 -18.44 4.71 -12.13
CA SER A 18 -18.04 5.38 -10.88
C SER A 18 -17.91 4.38 -9.74
N ARG A 19 -18.81 3.40 -9.66
CA ARG A 19 -18.76 2.34 -8.65
C ARG A 19 -17.55 1.43 -8.77
N ILE A 20 -17.15 1.07 -9.98
CA ILE A 20 -15.91 0.31 -10.20
C ILE A 20 -14.73 1.11 -9.68
N LYS A 21 -14.63 2.41 -10.00
CA LYS A 21 -13.57 3.29 -9.48
C LYS A 21 -13.56 3.31 -7.95
N ASP A 22 -14.72 3.48 -7.32
CA ASP A 22 -14.86 3.47 -5.85
C ASP A 22 -14.42 2.14 -5.23
N LEU A 23 -14.77 1.01 -5.84
CA LEU A 23 -14.38 -0.31 -5.36
C LEU A 23 -12.88 -0.55 -5.50
N TYR A 24 -12.29 -0.14 -6.62
CA TYR A 24 -10.84 -0.19 -6.79
C TYR A 24 -10.16 0.68 -5.75
N ALA A 25 -10.66 1.90 -5.48
CA ALA A 25 -10.16 2.78 -4.44
C ALA A 25 -10.19 2.09 -3.06
N LYS A 26 -11.31 1.47 -2.69
CA LYS A 26 -11.47 0.77 -1.39
C LYS A 26 -10.72 -0.55 -1.28
N ALA A 27 -10.38 -1.20 -2.40
CA ALA A 27 -9.66 -2.48 -2.39
C ALA A 27 -8.25 -2.41 -1.76
N THR A 28 -7.73 -1.23 -1.42
CA THR A 28 -6.51 -1.09 -0.60
C THR A 28 -6.72 -1.57 0.84
N GLN A 29 -7.94 -1.42 1.35
CA GLN A 29 -8.31 -1.65 2.76
C GLN A 29 -9.00 -3.02 2.97
N TYR A 30 -9.69 -3.52 1.94
CA TYR A 30 -10.55 -4.70 2.02
C TYR A 30 -9.94 -5.86 1.23
N ASN A 31 -9.41 -6.86 1.94
CA ASN A 31 -8.64 -7.96 1.36
C ASN A 31 -9.50 -8.82 0.44
N ARG A 32 -10.75 -9.12 0.81
CA ARG A 32 -11.63 -9.96 -0.01
C ARG A 32 -12.07 -9.22 -1.27
N LEU A 33 -12.32 -7.91 -1.16
CA LEU A 33 -12.60 -7.06 -2.31
C LEU A 33 -11.40 -7.00 -3.26
N ARG A 34 -10.19 -6.84 -2.73
CA ARG A 34 -8.95 -6.84 -3.53
C ARG A 34 -8.73 -8.13 -4.28
N ASP A 35 -8.88 -9.26 -3.59
CA ASP A 35 -8.71 -10.58 -4.18
C ASP A 35 -9.76 -10.81 -5.27
N PHE A 36 -11.01 -10.39 -5.03
CA PHE A 36 -12.06 -10.42 -6.04
C PHE A 36 -11.70 -9.63 -7.29
N LEU A 37 -11.37 -8.34 -7.17
CA LEU A 37 -11.04 -7.50 -8.33
C LEU A 37 -9.80 -8.01 -9.08
N THR A 38 -8.77 -8.45 -8.36
CA THR A 38 -7.54 -9.01 -8.95
C THR A 38 -7.83 -10.27 -9.76
N VAL A 39 -8.68 -11.17 -9.25
CA VAL A 39 -9.00 -12.41 -9.95
C VAL A 39 -9.99 -12.17 -11.08
N VAL A 40 -10.95 -11.25 -10.93
CA VAL A 40 -11.84 -10.81 -12.02
C VAL A 40 -11.03 -10.24 -13.18
N ASP A 41 -10.03 -9.41 -12.90
CA ASP A 41 -9.15 -8.84 -13.92
C ASP A 41 -8.46 -9.92 -14.75
N ARG A 42 -7.99 -11.00 -14.10
CA ARG A 42 -7.38 -12.14 -14.79
C ARG A 42 -8.43 -12.97 -15.52
N LEU A 43 -9.60 -13.19 -14.90
CA LEU A 43 -10.68 -13.99 -15.44
C LEU A 43 -11.19 -13.40 -16.77
N VAL A 44 -11.57 -12.12 -16.76
CA VAL A 44 -12.09 -11.44 -17.96
C VAL A 44 -11.03 -11.41 -19.06
N ARG A 45 -9.76 -11.13 -18.71
CA ARG A 45 -8.63 -11.21 -19.66
C ARG A 45 -8.44 -12.59 -20.26
N SER A 46 -8.57 -13.67 -19.46
CA SER A 46 -8.40 -15.04 -19.96
C SER A 46 -9.45 -15.44 -21.01
N GLN A 47 -10.63 -14.81 -20.98
CA GLN A 47 -11.69 -15.09 -21.94
C GLN A 47 -11.48 -14.39 -23.30
N ARG A 48 -10.44 -13.54 -23.44
CA ARG A 48 -10.04 -12.86 -24.69
C ARG A 48 -9.78 -13.83 -25.85
N LEU A 49 -9.27 -15.04 -25.57
CA LEU A 49 -8.94 -16.04 -26.59
C LEU A 49 -10.15 -16.75 -27.20
N GLY A 50 -11.33 -16.67 -26.56
CA GLY A 50 -12.55 -17.36 -27.00
C GLY A 50 -13.60 -16.47 -27.66
N ILE A 51 -13.36 -15.15 -27.72
CA ILE A 51 -14.28 -14.15 -28.26
C ILE A 51 -13.61 -13.57 -29.51
N SER A 52 -14.23 -13.73 -30.68
CA SER A 52 -13.68 -13.22 -31.93
C SER A 52 -13.45 -11.70 -31.83
N THR A 53 -12.22 -11.28 -32.10
CA THR A 53 -11.71 -9.90 -32.00
C THR A 53 -12.41 -8.91 -32.93
N THR A 54 -13.18 -9.39 -33.92
CA THR A 54 -13.97 -8.53 -34.82
C THR A 54 -15.23 -7.93 -34.17
N ASP A 55 -15.71 -8.46 -33.04
CA ASP A 55 -17.04 -8.09 -32.53
C ASP A 55 -17.04 -7.05 -31.39
N ASN A 56 -15.90 -6.75 -30.75
CA ASN A 56 -15.86 -5.74 -29.69
C ASN A 56 -14.43 -5.19 -29.42
N PRO A 57 -14.10 -3.95 -29.84
CA PRO A 57 -12.77 -3.36 -29.68
C PRO A 57 -12.36 -3.13 -28.21
N LEU A 58 -13.28 -3.30 -27.25
CA LEU A 58 -12.97 -3.21 -25.82
C LEU A 58 -12.16 -4.41 -25.27
N PHE A 59 -11.83 -5.42 -26.10
CA PHE A 59 -11.00 -6.55 -25.64
C PHE A 59 -9.50 -6.34 -25.81
N ASP A 60 -9.06 -5.33 -26.58
CA ASP A 60 -7.69 -5.33 -27.06
C ASP A 60 -6.66 -4.55 -26.21
N ASP A 61 -7.09 -3.60 -25.35
CA ASP A 61 -6.19 -2.62 -24.71
C ASP A 61 -6.46 -2.32 -23.21
N TYR A 62 -6.85 -3.30 -22.38
CA TYR A 62 -7.08 -3.07 -20.94
C TYR A 62 -6.32 -3.99 -19.99
N ASP A 63 -5.79 -3.38 -18.93
CA ASP A 63 -5.02 -4.02 -17.86
C ASP A 63 -5.89 -4.39 -16.64
N SER A 64 -7.05 -3.76 -16.46
CA SER A 64 -7.98 -3.99 -15.33
C SER A 64 -9.42 -3.55 -15.66
N MET A 65 -10.40 -4.01 -14.87
CA MET A 65 -11.80 -3.57 -14.97
C MET A 65 -11.96 -2.07 -14.74
N ASP A 66 -11.05 -1.45 -13.97
CA ASP A 66 -10.98 0.01 -13.81
C ASP A 66 -10.69 0.69 -15.16
N THR A 67 -9.67 0.24 -15.89
CA THR A 67 -9.37 0.78 -17.23
C THR A 67 -10.49 0.53 -18.24
N VAL A 68 -11.20 -0.60 -18.13
CA VAL A 68 -12.40 -0.88 -18.93
C VAL A 68 -13.53 0.11 -18.60
N ALA A 69 -13.75 0.39 -17.32
CA ALA A 69 -14.75 1.36 -16.87
C ALA A 69 -14.43 2.77 -17.37
N GLU A 70 -13.17 3.18 -17.32
CA GLU A 70 -12.72 4.48 -17.82
C GLU A 70 -12.94 4.64 -19.31
N ALA A 71 -12.54 3.63 -20.09
CA ALA A 71 -12.71 3.70 -21.53
C ALA A 71 -14.18 3.61 -21.93
N TYR A 72 -14.99 2.80 -21.23
CA TYR A 72 -16.42 2.75 -21.46
C TYR A 72 -17.09 4.10 -21.17
N ALA A 73 -16.69 4.79 -20.10
CA ALA A 73 -17.22 6.12 -19.75
C ALA A 73 -16.93 7.21 -20.80
N GLN A 74 -15.96 7.00 -21.69
CA GLN A 74 -15.60 7.94 -22.76
C GLN A 74 -16.31 7.65 -24.10
N ARG A 75 -17.08 6.55 -24.19
CA ARG A 75 -17.76 6.16 -25.42
C ARG A 75 -19.07 6.92 -25.62
N THR A 76 -19.43 7.09 -26.89
CA THR A 76 -20.71 7.65 -27.32
C THR A 76 -21.78 6.58 -27.60
N ASP A 77 -21.41 5.29 -27.58
CA ASP A 77 -22.31 4.17 -27.74
C ASP A 77 -22.45 3.35 -26.45
N TYR A 78 -23.56 2.61 -26.31
CA TYR A 78 -23.84 1.91 -25.05
C TYR A 78 -23.19 0.53 -24.97
N GLY A 79 -23.01 -0.18 -26.07
CA GLY A 79 -22.52 -1.56 -26.07
C GLY A 79 -23.39 -2.53 -25.25
N VAL A 80 -23.04 -3.83 -25.26
CA VAL A 80 -23.84 -4.87 -24.57
C VAL A 80 -23.00 -5.66 -23.58
N VAL A 81 -21.85 -6.16 -24.03
CA VAL A 81 -21.04 -7.12 -23.27
C VAL A 81 -20.37 -6.48 -22.05
N MET A 82 -19.52 -5.48 -22.26
CA MET A 82 -18.75 -4.85 -21.18
C MET A 82 -19.60 -4.12 -20.12
N PRO A 83 -20.63 -3.35 -20.46
CA PRO A 83 -21.48 -2.71 -19.46
C PRO A 83 -22.17 -3.73 -18.55
N THR A 84 -22.59 -4.88 -19.12
CA THR A 84 -23.20 -5.97 -18.35
C THR A 84 -22.20 -6.60 -17.38
N VAL A 85 -20.95 -6.81 -17.80
CA VAL A 85 -19.89 -7.33 -16.93
C VAL A 85 -19.50 -6.31 -15.86
N LEU A 86 -19.31 -5.04 -16.23
CA LEU A 86 -18.98 -3.94 -15.32
C LEU A 86 -20.04 -3.81 -14.21
N LEU A 87 -21.32 -3.85 -14.56
CA LEU A 87 -22.41 -3.81 -13.59
C LEU A 87 -22.37 -5.01 -12.63
N CYS A 88 -22.17 -6.23 -13.16
CA CYS A 88 -22.08 -7.44 -12.35
C CYS A 88 -20.90 -7.36 -11.37
N VAL A 89 -19.73 -6.92 -11.84
CA VAL A 89 -18.53 -6.71 -11.02
C VAL A 89 -18.76 -5.63 -9.96
N ALA A 90 -19.41 -4.51 -10.32
CA ALA A 90 -19.73 -3.44 -9.38
C ALA A 90 -20.67 -3.92 -8.26
N GLN A 91 -21.70 -4.69 -8.61
CA GLN A 91 -22.66 -5.22 -7.63
C GLN A 91 -22.05 -6.28 -6.71
N LEU A 92 -21.26 -7.21 -7.27
CA LEU A 92 -20.58 -8.24 -6.48
C LEU A 92 -19.48 -7.65 -5.61
N GLY A 93 -18.70 -6.70 -6.13
CA GLY A 93 -17.69 -5.98 -5.35
C GLY A 93 -18.33 -5.18 -4.22
N GLY A 94 -19.44 -4.49 -4.49
CA GLY A 94 -20.24 -3.82 -3.45
C GLY A 94 -20.71 -4.80 -2.38
N LEU A 95 -21.21 -5.98 -2.76
CA LEU A 95 -21.68 -6.99 -1.79
C LEU A 95 -20.53 -7.52 -0.94
N ILE A 96 -19.38 -7.81 -1.56
CA ILE A 96 -18.19 -8.31 -0.88
C ILE A 96 -17.67 -7.29 0.14
N LEU A 97 -17.62 -6.01 -0.25
CA LEU A 97 -17.23 -4.91 0.63
C LEU A 97 -18.13 -4.86 1.89
N HIS A 98 -19.45 -4.85 1.70
CA HIS A 98 -20.40 -4.82 2.82
C HIS A 98 -20.30 -6.06 3.71
N LEU A 99 -19.98 -7.23 3.15
CA LEU A 99 -19.81 -8.46 3.92
C LEU A 99 -18.49 -8.51 4.69
N GLU A 100 -17.47 -7.82 4.21
CA GLU A 100 -16.20 -7.67 4.92
C GLU A 100 -16.36 -6.75 6.14
N GLU A 101 -17.15 -5.67 6.01
CA GLU A 101 -17.52 -4.79 7.13
C GLU A 101 -18.55 -5.41 8.08
N ASN A 102 -19.56 -6.10 7.53
CA ASN A 102 -20.65 -6.69 8.30
C ASN A 102 -21.04 -8.11 7.80
N PRO A 103 -20.34 -9.15 8.29
CA PRO A 103 -20.64 -10.54 7.91
C PRO A 103 -22.08 -10.97 8.27
N THR A 104 -22.68 -10.38 9.31
CA THR A 104 -24.04 -10.75 9.75
C THR A 104 -25.13 -10.35 8.75
N LEU A 105 -24.79 -9.55 7.72
CA LEU A 105 -25.70 -9.21 6.62
C LEU A 105 -26.32 -10.45 5.97
N LEU A 106 -25.48 -11.39 5.54
CA LEU A 106 -25.98 -12.64 4.97
C LEU A 106 -26.14 -13.70 6.04
N TRP A 107 -25.18 -13.90 6.94
CA TRP A 107 -25.13 -15.10 7.81
C TRP A 107 -25.75 -14.92 9.20
N GLY A 108 -26.44 -13.81 9.49
CA GLY A 108 -27.15 -13.62 10.75
C GLY A 108 -28.42 -14.48 10.88
N GLU A 109 -28.65 -15.09 12.05
CA GLU A 109 -29.77 -16.01 12.28
C GLU A 109 -31.09 -15.33 12.70
N THR A 110 -31.09 -14.03 12.99
CA THR A 110 -32.16 -13.37 13.77
C THR A 110 -33.27 -12.69 12.95
N SER A 111 -33.09 -12.44 11.65
CA SER A 111 -34.07 -11.73 10.79
C SER A 111 -34.24 -12.37 9.41
N LYS A 112 -35.47 -12.42 8.88
CA LYS A 112 -35.75 -12.87 7.51
C LYS A 112 -35.20 -11.86 6.49
N LEU A 113 -34.43 -12.36 5.51
CA LEU A 113 -33.82 -11.55 4.45
C LEU A 113 -34.59 -11.72 3.13
N HIS A 114 -35.06 -10.61 2.59
CA HIS A 114 -35.68 -10.54 1.26
C HIS A 114 -34.65 -9.99 0.27
N ILE A 115 -34.54 -10.63 -0.90
CA ILE A 115 -33.59 -10.23 -1.95
C ILE A 115 -34.35 -9.95 -3.24
N VAL A 116 -34.03 -8.81 -3.85
CA VAL A 116 -34.57 -8.38 -5.14
C VAL A 116 -33.40 -8.06 -6.08
N GLY A 117 -33.47 -8.56 -7.30
CA GLY A 117 -32.56 -8.20 -8.38
C GLY A 117 -33.35 -7.75 -9.61
N LEU A 118 -32.97 -6.64 -10.21
CA LEU A 118 -33.55 -6.15 -11.46
C LEU A 118 -32.67 -6.57 -12.64
N CYS A 119 -33.27 -7.18 -13.67
CA CYS A 119 -32.54 -7.67 -14.84
C CYS A 119 -31.27 -8.45 -14.44
N THR A 120 -30.09 -8.03 -14.87
CA THR A 120 -28.80 -8.71 -14.60
C THR A 120 -28.38 -8.68 -13.13
N GLY A 121 -28.99 -7.81 -12.31
CA GLY A 121 -28.89 -7.88 -10.84
C GLY A 121 -29.45 -9.16 -10.22
N LEU A 122 -30.16 -10.00 -11.00
CA LEU A 122 -30.56 -11.34 -10.58
C LEU A 122 -29.37 -12.28 -10.33
N PHE A 123 -28.20 -12.07 -10.96
CA PHE A 123 -27.01 -12.89 -10.68
C PHE A 123 -26.44 -12.70 -9.27
N PRO A 124 -26.09 -11.47 -8.83
CA PRO A 124 -25.66 -11.25 -7.45
C PRO A 124 -26.77 -11.56 -6.44
N ALA A 125 -28.05 -11.40 -6.81
CA ALA A 125 -29.18 -11.85 -5.98
C ALA A 125 -29.17 -13.37 -5.75
N ALA A 126 -28.95 -14.16 -6.81
CA ALA A 126 -28.84 -15.62 -6.72
C ALA A 126 -27.67 -16.03 -5.81
N LEU A 127 -26.50 -15.41 -6.00
CA LEU A 127 -25.33 -15.64 -5.15
C LEU A 127 -25.63 -15.34 -3.69
N ALA A 128 -26.14 -14.13 -3.40
CA ALA A 128 -26.44 -13.70 -2.04
C ALA A 128 -27.47 -14.64 -1.36
N ALA A 129 -28.35 -15.26 -2.13
CA ALA A 129 -29.33 -16.21 -1.60
C ALA A 129 -28.73 -17.57 -1.22
N THR A 130 -27.69 -18.02 -1.93
CA THR A 130 -27.20 -19.41 -1.86
C THR A 130 -25.80 -19.56 -1.28
N VAL A 131 -25.00 -18.48 -1.17
CA VAL A 131 -23.62 -18.55 -0.66
C VAL A 131 -23.62 -19.06 0.80
N PRO A 132 -23.03 -20.23 1.08
CA PRO A 132 -23.19 -20.88 2.38
C PRO A 132 -22.26 -20.28 3.44
N SER A 133 -21.08 -19.82 3.04
CA SER A 133 -20.06 -19.30 3.95
C SER A 133 -19.22 -18.20 3.29
N PRO A 134 -18.52 -17.37 4.08
CA PRO A 134 -17.58 -16.39 3.55
C PRO A 134 -16.46 -16.99 2.71
N ALA A 135 -16.08 -18.26 2.91
CA ALA A 135 -15.00 -18.91 2.18
C ALA A 135 -15.37 -19.17 0.70
N GLU A 136 -16.65 -19.38 0.42
CA GLU A 136 -17.16 -19.67 -0.93
C GLU A 136 -17.56 -18.41 -1.71
N LEU A 137 -17.53 -17.24 -1.07
CA LEU A 137 -17.97 -15.99 -1.67
C LEU A 137 -17.15 -15.63 -2.92
N LEU A 138 -15.83 -15.73 -2.86
CA LEU A 138 -14.95 -15.40 -3.98
C LEU A 138 -15.16 -16.32 -5.21
N PRO A 139 -15.02 -17.66 -5.11
CA PRO A 139 -15.18 -18.54 -6.27
C PRO A 139 -16.59 -18.47 -6.89
N LEU A 140 -17.64 -18.29 -6.07
CA LEU A 140 -19.01 -18.17 -6.57
C LEU A 140 -19.29 -16.79 -7.20
N SER A 141 -18.68 -15.71 -6.71
CA SER A 141 -18.73 -14.39 -7.37
C SER A 141 -18.10 -14.44 -8.77
N LEU A 142 -16.97 -15.13 -8.91
CA LEU A 142 -16.32 -15.32 -10.22
C LEU A 142 -17.20 -16.11 -11.20
N LEU A 143 -17.91 -17.13 -10.70
CA LEU A 143 -18.91 -17.86 -11.48
C LEU A 143 -20.01 -16.90 -11.99
N MET A 144 -20.55 -16.03 -11.13
CA MET A 144 -21.58 -15.05 -11.54
C MET A 144 -21.07 -14.05 -12.59
N VAL A 145 -19.83 -13.56 -12.46
CA VAL A 145 -19.20 -12.71 -13.47
C VAL A 145 -19.12 -13.44 -14.82
N MET A 146 -18.70 -14.71 -14.81
CA MET A 146 -18.58 -15.49 -16.04
C MET A 146 -19.93 -15.81 -16.69
N LEU A 147 -20.98 -16.06 -15.88
CA LEU A 147 -22.35 -16.21 -16.37
C LEU A 147 -22.87 -14.92 -17.00
N SER A 148 -22.60 -13.77 -16.37
CA SER A 148 -23.00 -12.46 -16.90
C SER A 148 -22.34 -12.17 -18.25
N LEU A 149 -21.04 -12.48 -18.39
CA LEU A 149 -20.31 -12.35 -19.66
C LEU A 149 -20.94 -13.20 -20.77
N ARG A 150 -21.22 -14.49 -20.48
CA ARG A 150 -21.79 -15.40 -21.48
C ARG A 150 -23.22 -15.05 -21.85
N LEU A 151 -24.04 -14.65 -20.89
CA LEU A 151 -25.37 -14.11 -21.15
C LEU A 151 -25.25 -12.90 -22.08
N ALA A 152 -24.37 -11.95 -21.76
CA ALA A 152 -24.23 -10.73 -22.54
C ALA A 152 -23.78 -10.99 -23.98
N ILE A 153 -22.89 -11.97 -24.21
CA ILE A 153 -22.50 -12.40 -25.57
C ILE A 153 -23.70 -12.98 -26.34
N GLN A 154 -24.51 -13.83 -25.69
CA GLN A 154 -25.69 -14.41 -26.34
C GLN A 154 -26.76 -13.34 -26.63
N VAL A 155 -26.93 -12.38 -25.73
CA VAL A 155 -27.86 -11.26 -25.89
C VAL A 155 -27.38 -10.25 -26.94
N ASP A 156 -26.07 -10.02 -27.05
CA ASP A 156 -25.50 -9.22 -28.13
C ASP A 156 -25.72 -9.90 -29.49
N ARG A 157 -25.36 -11.18 -29.62
CA ARG A 157 -25.57 -11.97 -30.84
C ARG A 157 -27.03 -11.95 -31.29
N ARG A 158 -27.97 -12.27 -30.39
CA ARG A 158 -29.41 -12.31 -30.73
C ARG A 158 -29.92 -10.95 -31.19
N SER A 159 -29.43 -9.85 -30.59
CA SER A 159 -29.86 -8.50 -30.92
C SER A 159 -29.29 -8.06 -32.27
N ARG A 160 -28.01 -8.35 -32.54
CA ARG A 160 -27.37 -8.09 -33.84
C ARG A 160 -28.02 -8.84 -35.01
N TYR A 161 -28.51 -10.06 -34.78
CA TYR A 161 -29.28 -10.81 -35.78
C TYR A 161 -30.61 -10.12 -36.15
N ILE A 162 -31.19 -9.35 -35.24
CA ILE A 162 -32.41 -8.57 -35.50
C ILE A 162 -32.05 -7.22 -36.14
N GLU A 163 -31.12 -6.49 -35.51
CA GLU A 163 -30.58 -5.22 -36.00
C GLU A 163 -29.16 -5.00 -35.45
N ALA A 164 -28.18 -4.93 -36.34
CA ALA A 164 -26.80 -4.62 -35.99
C ALA A 164 -26.65 -3.11 -35.72
N SER A 165 -26.83 -2.72 -34.45
CA SER A 165 -26.72 -1.33 -34.00
C SER A 165 -26.18 -1.27 -32.57
N THR A 166 -25.46 -0.20 -32.24
CA THR A 166 -24.96 0.11 -30.90
C THR A 166 -25.78 1.19 -30.18
N GLN A 167 -26.86 1.66 -30.82
CA GLN A 167 -27.82 2.62 -30.28
C GLN A 167 -28.74 1.97 -29.22
N SER A 168 -29.49 2.80 -28.50
CA SER A 168 -30.43 2.32 -27.48
C SER A 168 -31.57 1.50 -28.07
N TRP A 169 -31.83 0.37 -27.42
CA TRP A 169 -32.95 -0.55 -27.60
C TRP A 169 -34.08 -0.29 -26.58
N ALA A 170 -34.00 0.77 -25.77
CA ALA A 170 -34.99 1.03 -24.73
C ALA A 170 -35.21 2.54 -24.47
N VAL A 171 -36.48 2.93 -24.42
CA VAL A 171 -36.91 4.29 -24.05
C VAL A 171 -37.91 4.21 -22.90
N SER A 172 -37.68 5.01 -21.86
CA SER A 172 -38.63 5.19 -20.76
C SER A 172 -39.59 6.34 -21.09
N VAL A 173 -40.89 6.04 -21.12
CA VAL A 173 -41.98 7.00 -21.35
C VAL A 173 -42.66 7.32 -20.03
N LYS A 174 -42.83 8.61 -19.72
CA LYS A 174 -43.54 9.08 -18.51
C LYS A 174 -44.96 9.54 -18.88
N ARG A 175 -45.84 9.59 -17.87
CA ARG A 175 -47.23 10.12 -17.98
C ARG A 175 -48.16 9.33 -18.92
N ALA A 176 -47.91 8.03 -19.09
CA ALA A 176 -48.82 7.13 -19.79
C ALA A 176 -48.89 5.79 -19.04
N SER A 177 -50.07 5.15 -19.04
CA SER A 177 -50.24 3.86 -18.40
C SER A 177 -49.73 2.72 -19.28
N ALA A 178 -49.28 1.62 -18.68
CA ALA A 178 -48.83 0.44 -19.42
C ALA A 178 -49.92 -0.12 -20.36
N GLY A 179 -51.19 -0.11 -19.94
CA GLY A 179 -52.30 -0.60 -20.75
C GLY A 179 -52.70 0.30 -21.93
N GLU A 180 -52.43 1.61 -21.85
CA GLU A 180 -52.56 2.50 -23.01
C GLU A 180 -51.44 2.28 -24.01
N LEU A 181 -50.19 2.23 -23.53
CA LEU A 181 -49.03 2.00 -24.39
C LEU A 181 -49.04 0.60 -25.03
N GLU A 182 -49.51 -0.44 -24.34
CA GLU A 182 -49.69 -1.78 -24.91
C GLU A 182 -50.60 -1.76 -26.14
N ARG A 183 -51.72 -1.02 -26.09
CA ARG A 183 -52.65 -0.88 -27.23
C ARG A 183 -52.03 -0.08 -28.38
N VAL A 184 -51.35 1.03 -28.07
CA VAL A 184 -50.65 1.85 -29.07
C VAL A 184 -49.56 1.06 -29.77
N ILE A 185 -48.75 0.31 -29.02
CA ILE A 185 -47.67 -0.52 -29.55
C ILE A 185 -48.22 -1.65 -30.42
N ALA A 186 -49.32 -2.28 -30.01
CA ALA A 186 -49.97 -3.33 -30.82
C ALA A 186 -50.45 -2.78 -32.16
N SER A 187 -51.20 -1.66 -32.15
CA SER A 187 -51.67 -0.97 -33.36
C SER A 187 -50.50 -0.57 -34.27
N PHE A 188 -49.46 0.05 -33.69
CA PHE A 188 -48.27 0.45 -34.43
C PHE A 188 -47.55 -0.75 -35.09
N ASN A 189 -47.38 -1.85 -34.36
CA ASN A 189 -46.70 -3.04 -34.89
C ASN A 189 -47.49 -3.67 -36.06
N GLU A 190 -48.82 -3.61 -36.02
CA GLU A 190 -49.70 -4.08 -37.09
C GLU A 190 -49.71 -3.12 -38.30
N GLU A 191 -49.89 -1.82 -38.05
CA GLU A 191 -49.90 -0.77 -39.09
C GLU A 191 -48.59 -0.68 -39.88
N GLN A 192 -47.46 -0.92 -39.22
CA GLN A 192 -46.14 -0.94 -39.85
C GLN A 192 -45.75 -2.32 -40.42
N GLU A 193 -46.65 -3.31 -40.36
CA GLU A 193 -46.45 -4.69 -40.82
C GLU A 193 -45.13 -5.32 -40.32
N LEU A 194 -44.76 -5.03 -39.06
CA LEU A 194 -43.45 -5.44 -38.54
C LEU A 194 -43.39 -6.95 -38.30
N PRO A 195 -42.33 -7.64 -38.78
CA PRO A 195 -42.13 -9.06 -38.51
C PRO A 195 -41.93 -9.27 -37.01
N GLU A 196 -42.37 -10.42 -36.49
CA GLU A 196 -42.46 -10.68 -35.05
C GLU A 196 -41.19 -10.32 -34.27
N HIS A 197 -40.01 -10.68 -34.80
CA HIS A 197 -38.71 -10.43 -34.18
C HIS A 197 -38.26 -8.96 -34.17
N LYS A 198 -38.94 -8.06 -34.90
CA LYS A 198 -38.65 -6.61 -34.92
C LYS A 198 -39.68 -5.76 -34.17
N ARG A 199 -40.72 -6.38 -33.60
CA ARG A 199 -41.80 -5.63 -32.95
C ARG A 199 -41.33 -4.91 -31.68
N ALA A 200 -41.87 -3.72 -31.45
CA ALA A 200 -41.71 -3.02 -30.18
C ALA A 200 -42.59 -3.67 -29.09
N TYR A 201 -42.18 -3.58 -27.82
CA TYR A 201 -42.83 -4.21 -26.69
C TYR A 201 -42.57 -3.45 -25.38
N ILE A 202 -43.40 -3.70 -24.36
CA ILE A 202 -43.14 -3.20 -23.01
C ILE A 202 -42.18 -4.16 -22.30
N SER A 203 -41.00 -3.66 -21.92
CA SER A 203 -39.97 -4.41 -21.20
C SER A 203 -39.97 -4.16 -19.69
N ALA A 204 -40.47 -2.99 -19.25
CA ALA A 204 -40.63 -2.70 -17.83
C ALA A 204 -41.81 -1.76 -17.56
N GLU A 205 -42.47 -1.96 -16.42
CA GLU A 205 -43.51 -1.11 -15.87
C GLU A 205 -43.07 -0.66 -14.47
N LEU A 206 -42.76 0.63 -14.33
CA LEU A 206 -42.36 1.28 -13.08
C LEU A 206 -43.53 2.13 -12.55
N ASP A 207 -43.40 2.64 -11.33
CA ASP A 207 -44.44 3.45 -10.67
C ASP A 207 -44.82 4.71 -11.47
N THR A 208 -43.83 5.38 -12.05
CA THR A 208 -44.01 6.67 -12.74
C THR A 208 -43.67 6.63 -14.23
N SER A 209 -43.24 5.47 -14.75
CA SER A 209 -42.85 5.33 -16.15
C SER A 209 -42.99 3.90 -16.69
N VAL A 210 -43.07 3.80 -18.02
CA VAL A 210 -43.13 2.54 -18.75
C VAL A 210 -41.95 2.50 -19.71
N THR A 211 -41.17 1.42 -19.69
CA THR A 211 -40.07 1.22 -20.64
C THR A 211 -40.57 0.44 -21.85
N ILE A 212 -40.39 1.05 -23.01
CA ILE A 212 -40.66 0.44 -24.32
C ILE A 212 -39.31 0.03 -24.90
N SER A 213 -39.23 -1.21 -25.39
CA SER A 213 -38.03 -1.77 -26.02
C SER A 213 -38.33 -2.28 -27.42
N GLY A 214 -37.29 -2.31 -28.26
CA GLY A 214 -37.38 -2.74 -29.64
C GLY A 214 -36.10 -2.37 -30.40
N PRO A 215 -35.96 -2.83 -31.66
CA PRO A 215 -34.83 -2.44 -32.50
C PRO A 215 -34.76 -0.91 -32.64
N PRO A 216 -33.57 -0.28 -32.68
CA PRO A 216 -33.43 1.17 -32.76
C PRO A 216 -34.19 1.80 -33.93
N SER A 217 -34.20 1.16 -35.10
CA SER A 217 -35.00 1.61 -36.25
C SER A 217 -36.50 1.66 -35.94
N THR A 218 -37.00 0.67 -35.21
CA THR A 218 -38.42 0.56 -34.82
C THR A 218 -38.78 1.56 -33.73
N LEU A 219 -37.93 1.72 -32.71
CA LEU A 219 -38.14 2.71 -31.65
C LEU A 219 -38.12 4.14 -32.18
N SER A 220 -37.25 4.44 -33.15
CA SER A 220 -37.18 5.76 -33.79
C SER A 220 -38.50 6.13 -34.48
N LEU A 221 -39.17 5.17 -35.12
CA LEU A 221 -40.50 5.36 -35.71
C LEU A 221 -41.59 5.50 -34.64
N LEU A 222 -41.61 4.58 -33.68
CA LEU A 222 -42.63 4.56 -32.63
C LEU A 222 -42.59 5.83 -31.75
N THR A 223 -41.40 6.34 -31.44
CA THR A 223 -41.25 7.56 -30.62
C THR A 223 -41.75 8.83 -31.31
N ARG A 224 -41.95 8.79 -32.64
CA ARG A 224 -42.57 9.85 -33.46
C ARG A 224 -44.08 9.64 -33.65
N HIS A 225 -44.63 8.50 -33.24
CA HIS A 225 -46.06 8.22 -33.33
C HIS A 225 -46.87 9.29 -32.56
N PRO A 226 -48.00 9.81 -33.07
CA PRO A 226 -48.75 10.90 -32.45
C PRO A 226 -49.13 10.68 -30.98
N SER A 227 -49.39 9.43 -30.60
CA SER A 227 -49.74 9.06 -29.22
C SER A 227 -48.55 9.07 -28.24
N ILE A 228 -47.31 9.11 -28.74
CA ILE A 228 -46.08 9.02 -27.94
C ILE A 228 -45.18 10.25 -28.14
N SER A 229 -45.27 10.93 -29.29
CA SER A 229 -44.40 12.04 -29.69
C SER A 229 -44.31 13.15 -28.64
N ASN A 230 -45.45 13.49 -28.03
CA ASN A 230 -45.60 14.56 -27.04
C ASN A 230 -45.34 14.12 -25.59
N LEU A 231 -45.10 12.83 -25.33
CA LEU A 231 -44.83 12.34 -23.98
C LEU A 231 -43.36 12.56 -23.60
N PRO A 232 -43.05 12.87 -22.32
CA PRO A 232 -41.68 12.94 -21.86
C PRO A 232 -41.00 11.57 -22.00
N LYS A 233 -39.86 11.55 -22.70
CA LYS A 233 -39.08 10.36 -23.04
C LYS A 233 -37.67 10.48 -22.49
N LEU A 234 -37.13 9.37 -21.99
CA LEU A 234 -35.73 9.24 -21.59
C LEU A 234 -35.16 8.00 -22.26
N GLU A 235 -34.14 8.18 -23.09
CA GLU A 235 -33.39 7.07 -23.65
C GLU A 235 -32.58 6.37 -22.55
N LEU A 236 -32.56 5.04 -22.57
CA LEU A 236 -31.86 4.24 -21.57
C LEU A 236 -30.59 3.61 -22.16
N PRO A 237 -29.53 3.39 -21.35
CA PRO A 237 -28.28 2.81 -21.80
C PRO A 237 -28.37 1.28 -21.96
N ILE A 238 -29.33 0.80 -22.75
CA ILE A 238 -29.60 -0.61 -23.00
C ILE A 238 -29.54 -0.82 -24.50
N ALA A 239 -28.48 -1.45 -25.03
CA ALA A 239 -28.29 -1.67 -26.47
C ALA A 239 -28.59 -3.10 -26.94
N ALA A 240 -29.51 -3.80 -26.26
CA ALA A 240 -29.92 -5.13 -26.67
C ALA A 240 -31.36 -5.44 -26.27
N ALA A 241 -31.94 -6.45 -26.92
CA ALA A 241 -33.24 -6.97 -26.53
C ALA A 241 -33.12 -7.69 -25.18
N TYR A 242 -33.87 -7.25 -24.17
CA TYR A 242 -34.09 -7.90 -22.87
C TYR A 242 -35.58 -7.91 -22.58
N HIS A 243 -36.09 -8.83 -21.76
CA HIS A 243 -37.52 -8.91 -21.42
C HIS A 243 -38.46 -8.97 -22.65
N ALA A 244 -38.06 -9.70 -23.68
CA ALA A 244 -38.74 -9.77 -24.97
C ALA A 244 -39.57 -11.06 -25.08
N PRO A 245 -40.88 -11.04 -24.77
CA PRO A 245 -41.68 -12.26 -24.67
C PRO A 245 -41.85 -13.01 -26.00
N HIS A 246 -41.79 -12.26 -27.11
CA HIS A 246 -41.90 -12.79 -28.47
C HIS A 246 -40.58 -13.36 -29.02
N LEU A 247 -39.45 -13.14 -28.34
CA LEU A 247 -38.17 -13.72 -28.74
C LEU A 247 -37.94 -15.07 -28.05
N ARG A 248 -37.36 -16.01 -28.80
CA ARG A 248 -36.96 -17.31 -28.25
C ARG A 248 -35.89 -17.12 -27.17
N ARG A 249 -36.11 -17.75 -26.03
CA ARG A 249 -35.17 -17.78 -24.90
C ARG A 249 -34.08 -18.86 -25.13
N PRO A 250 -32.79 -18.53 -25.11
CA PRO A 250 -31.70 -19.51 -24.98
C PRO A 250 -31.89 -20.35 -23.72
N SER A 251 -31.51 -21.63 -23.76
CA SER A 251 -31.55 -22.47 -22.56
C SER A 251 -30.47 -22.03 -21.56
N LEU A 252 -30.64 -22.40 -20.28
CA LEU A 252 -29.59 -22.16 -19.29
C LEU A 252 -28.31 -22.91 -19.70
N GLU A 253 -28.46 -24.11 -20.27
CA GLU A 253 -27.39 -24.96 -20.78
C GLU A 253 -26.58 -24.28 -21.90
N ASP A 254 -27.23 -23.54 -22.80
CA ASP A 254 -26.56 -22.77 -23.86
C ASP A 254 -25.66 -21.66 -23.28
N ILE A 255 -26.07 -21.07 -22.15
CA ILE A 255 -25.31 -20.03 -21.45
C ILE A 255 -24.19 -20.67 -20.62
N LEU A 256 -24.48 -21.78 -19.94
CA LEU A 256 -23.53 -22.49 -19.09
C LEU A 256 -22.40 -23.13 -19.89
N GLY A 257 -22.66 -23.68 -21.08
CA GLY A 257 -21.67 -24.45 -21.84
C GLY A 257 -20.93 -25.46 -20.94
N PRO A 258 -19.57 -25.45 -20.89
CA PRO A 258 -18.81 -26.36 -20.03
C PRO A 258 -18.79 -25.99 -18.52
N LEU A 259 -19.44 -24.89 -18.12
CA LEU A 259 -19.38 -24.41 -16.74
C LEU A 259 -20.24 -25.27 -15.82
N LYS A 260 -19.63 -25.74 -14.73
CA LYS A 260 -20.32 -26.45 -13.68
C LYS A 260 -20.86 -25.45 -12.65
N VAL A 261 -22.17 -25.46 -12.44
CA VAL A 261 -22.83 -24.73 -11.35
C VAL A 261 -22.98 -25.68 -10.17
N PRO A 262 -22.49 -25.34 -8.97
CA PRO A 262 -22.64 -26.17 -7.78
C PRO A 262 -24.11 -26.24 -7.33
N ASP A 263 -24.52 -27.39 -6.79
CA ASP A 263 -25.89 -27.60 -6.28
C ASP A 263 -26.04 -27.01 -4.87
N LEU A 264 -26.00 -25.67 -4.79
CA LEU A 264 -26.15 -24.94 -3.54
C LEU A 264 -27.62 -24.68 -3.23
N ARG A 265 -28.00 -24.90 -1.97
CA ARG A 265 -29.38 -24.63 -1.51
C ARG A 265 -29.61 -23.16 -1.18
N VAL A 266 -30.81 -22.67 -1.48
CA VAL A 266 -31.29 -21.39 -0.95
C VAL A 266 -31.39 -21.48 0.57
N ARG A 267 -30.85 -20.49 1.27
CA ARG A 267 -30.76 -20.50 2.73
C ARG A 267 -32.14 -20.33 3.37
N ARG A 268 -32.37 -20.99 4.51
CA ARG A 268 -33.71 -21.11 5.16
C ARG A 268 -34.39 -19.78 5.46
N ASN A 269 -33.64 -18.76 5.86
CA ASN A 269 -34.17 -17.43 6.22
C ASN A 269 -34.14 -16.42 5.07
N VAL A 270 -33.93 -16.88 3.83
CA VAL A 270 -33.81 -16.02 2.65
C VAL A 270 -34.98 -16.24 1.70
N THR A 271 -35.50 -15.16 1.13
CA THR A 271 -36.53 -15.19 0.09
C THR A 271 -36.10 -14.32 -1.08
N VAL A 272 -35.98 -14.89 -2.27
CA VAL A 272 -35.69 -14.16 -3.51
C VAL A 272 -36.99 -13.93 -4.26
N VAL A 273 -37.31 -12.67 -4.55
CA VAL A 273 -38.58 -12.27 -5.18
C VAL A 273 -38.38 -12.03 -6.67
N SER A 274 -39.29 -12.56 -7.49
CA SER A 274 -39.29 -12.32 -8.94
C SER A 274 -39.71 -10.87 -9.25
N PRO A 275 -38.93 -10.13 -10.06
CA PRO A 275 -39.26 -8.75 -10.45
C PRO A 275 -40.48 -8.67 -11.39
N ASN A 276 -40.92 -9.76 -12.00
CA ASN A 276 -42.15 -9.80 -12.79
C ASN A 276 -43.38 -10.11 -11.94
N SER A 277 -43.35 -11.23 -11.21
CA SER A 277 -44.55 -11.76 -10.55
C SER A 277 -44.77 -11.18 -9.14
N GLY A 278 -43.70 -10.70 -8.50
CA GLY A 278 -43.69 -10.38 -7.07
C GLY A 278 -43.77 -11.61 -6.16
N MET A 279 -43.78 -12.82 -6.71
CA MET A 279 -43.79 -14.04 -5.92
C MET A 279 -42.36 -14.55 -5.69
N PRO A 280 -42.10 -15.26 -4.58
CA PRO A 280 -40.85 -15.98 -4.41
C PRO A 280 -40.62 -17.00 -5.54
N TYR A 281 -39.37 -17.17 -5.96
CA TYR A 281 -39.04 -18.23 -6.91
C TYR A 281 -39.35 -19.62 -6.31
N ALA A 282 -40.07 -20.46 -7.04
CA ALA A 282 -40.50 -21.79 -6.62
C ALA A 282 -39.36 -22.83 -6.73
N THR A 283 -38.25 -22.58 -6.04
CA THR A 283 -37.08 -23.45 -6.05
C THR A 283 -36.23 -23.29 -4.79
N ALA A 284 -35.47 -24.33 -4.47
CA ALA A 284 -34.58 -24.36 -3.32
C ALA A 284 -33.09 -24.48 -3.71
N SER A 285 -32.72 -24.36 -5.00
CA SER A 285 -31.32 -24.49 -5.45
C SER A 285 -30.85 -23.32 -6.32
N LEU A 286 -29.54 -23.09 -6.35
CA LEU A 286 -28.88 -22.09 -7.20
C LEU A 286 -29.18 -22.34 -8.69
N ARG A 287 -29.06 -23.60 -9.14
CA ARG A 287 -29.37 -23.97 -10.53
C ARG A 287 -30.84 -23.68 -10.86
N GLY A 288 -31.75 -24.00 -9.94
CA GLY A 288 -33.17 -23.71 -10.10
C GLY A 288 -33.45 -22.21 -10.17
N LEU A 289 -32.82 -21.41 -9.30
CA LEU A 289 -32.92 -19.95 -9.34
C LEU A 289 -32.48 -19.42 -10.71
N LEU A 290 -31.29 -19.80 -11.18
CA LEU A 290 -30.77 -19.38 -12.48
C LEU A 290 -31.72 -19.76 -13.63
N HIS A 291 -32.30 -20.96 -13.60
CA HIS A 291 -33.24 -21.41 -14.64
C HIS A 291 -34.52 -20.54 -14.71
N PHE A 292 -35.13 -20.22 -13.57
CA PHE A 292 -36.30 -19.35 -13.53
C PHE A 292 -35.94 -17.90 -13.87
N MET A 293 -34.81 -17.40 -13.37
CA MET A 293 -34.29 -16.06 -13.64
C MET A 293 -34.02 -15.83 -15.13
N MET A 294 -33.72 -16.86 -15.93
CA MET A 294 -33.59 -16.71 -17.38
C MET A 294 -34.88 -16.22 -18.04
N ALA A 295 -36.06 -16.62 -17.55
CA ALA A 295 -37.33 -16.09 -18.04
C ALA A 295 -37.46 -14.60 -17.70
N ASP A 296 -37.13 -14.23 -16.45
CA ASP A 296 -37.17 -12.85 -15.95
C ASP A 296 -36.14 -11.94 -16.62
N LEU A 297 -34.99 -12.45 -17.07
CA LEU A 297 -33.99 -11.69 -17.83
C LEU A 297 -34.40 -11.46 -19.28
N LEU A 298 -34.93 -12.49 -19.95
CA LEU A 298 -34.96 -12.53 -21.41
C LEU A 298 -36.36 -12.39 -22.02
N GLN A 299 -37.43 -12.70 -21.29
CA GLN A 299 -38.80 -12.74 -21.80
C GLN A 299 -39.81 -11.93 -20.98
N ASN A 300 -39.79 -12.11 -19.66
CA ASN A 300 -40.77 -11.52 -18.76
C ASN A 300 -40.43 -10.05 -18.49
N LYS A 301 -41.43 -9.16 -18.59
CA LYS A 301 -41.27 -7.73 -18.24
C LYS A 301 -41.04 -7.53 -16.74
N VAL A 302 -40.28 -6.50 -16.37
CA VAL A 302 -40.17 -6.05 -14.98
C VAL A 302 -41.47 -5.34 -14.58
N SER A 303 -42.08 -5.68 -13.43
CA SER A 303 -43.32 -5.05 -12.96
C SER A 303 -43.19 -4.60 -11.52
N TRP A 304 -42.94 -3.29 -11.34
CA TRP A 304 -42.71 -2.67 -10.03
C TRP A 304 -43.89 -2.88 -9.08
N ASN A 305 -45.12 -2.64 -9.54
CA ASN A 305 -46.32 -2.78 -8.73
C ASN A 305 -46.58 -4.22 -8.25
N ARG A 306 -46.22 -5.23 -9.04
CA ARG A 306 -46.32 -6.64 -8.63
C ARG A 306 -45.21 -6.98 -7.63
N MET A 307 -43.97 -6.60 -7.95
CA MET A 307 -42.81 -6.79 -7.09
C MET A 307 -43.02 -6.19 -5.69
N MET A 308 -43.48 -4.93 -5.62
CA MET A 308 -43.74 -4.23 -4.36
C MET A 308 -44.88 -4.85 -3.56
N ARG A 309 -45.95 -5.33 -4.22
CA ARG A 309 -47.03 -6.08 -3.56
C ARG A 309 -46.54 -7.39 -2.95
N GLY A 310 -45.54 -8.01 -3.57
CA GLY A 310 -44.88 -9.24 -3.10
C GLY A 310 -44.05 -9.08 -1.83
N LEU A 311 -43.57 -7.86 -1.54
CA LEU A 311 -42.76 -7.58 -0.36
C LEU A 311 -43.64 -7.34 0.89
N PRO A 312 -43.19 -7.77 2.09
CA PRO A 312 -43.88 -7.50 3.35
C PRO A 312 -44.19 -6.01 3.56
N PRO A 313 -45.35 -5.64 4.15
CA PRO A 313 -45.75 -4.22 4.29
C PRO A 313 -44.74 -3.34 5.02
N GLY A 314 -44.04 -3.85 6.04
CA GLY A 314 -43.07 -3.09 6.85
C GLY A 314 -41.72 -2.77 6.17
N LEU A 315 -41.43 -3.38 5.02
CA LEU A 315 -40.26 -3.10 4.19
C LEU A 315 -40.47 -1.95 3.20
N ARG A 316 -41.69 -1.40 3.12
CA ARG A 316 -42.07 -0.37 2.15
C ARG A 316 -41.79 1.07 2.62
N THR A 317 -41.45 1.26 3.90
CA THR A 317 -41.42 2.58 4.56
C THR A 317 -40.35 2.71 5.66
N SER A 318 -39.30 1.89 5.71
CA SER A 318 -38.35 1.87 6.84
C SER A 318 -36.87 1.85 6.44
N ASN A 319 -36.00 2.38 7.31
CA ASN A 319 -34.52 2.39 7.28
C ASN A 319 -33.85 0.99 7.19
N ALA A 320 -34.59 -0.07 6.81
CA ALA A 320 -34.15 -1.46 6.78
C ALA A 320 -33.73 -1.95 5.37
N THR A 321 -33.76 -1.07 4.37
CA THR A 321 -33.35 -1.38 2.99
C THR A 321 -31.87 -1.08 2.79
N MET A 322 -31.07 -2.08 2.44
CA MET A 322 -29.70 -1.87 1.99
C MET A 322 -29.60 -2.17 0.49
N ALA A 323 -29.35 -1.14 -0.31
CA ALA A 323 -29.01 -1.30 -1.71
C ALA A 323 -27.49 -1.42 -1.86
N VAL A 324 -27.04 -2.51 -2.50
CA VAL A 324 -25.61 -2.72 -2.75
C VAL A 324 -25.10 -1.81 -3.86
N THR A 325 -25.98 -1.50 -4.83
CA THR A 325 -25.82 -0.42 -5.80
C THR A 325 -27.22 0.12 -6.15
N PRO A 326 -27.57 1.35 -5.78
CA PRO A 326 -28.85 1.92 -6.17
C PRO A 326 -28.89 2.10 -7.69
N SER A 327 -29.95 1.62 -8.32
CA SER A 327 -30.39 2.10 -9.64
C SER A 327 -31.29 3.31 -9.40
N ASP A 328 -31.35 4.26 -10.34
CA ASP A 328 -32.33 5.35 -10.31
C ASP A 328 -33.77 4.84 -10.12
N ARG A 329 -34.03 3.60 -10.56
CA ARG A 329 -35.33 2.91 -10.42
C ARG A 329 -35.62 2.40 -9.01
N LEU A 330 -34.60 2.27 -8.17
CA LEU A 330 -34.69 1.83 -6.76
C LEU A 330 -34.67 3.01 -5.78
N GLY A 331 -34.49 4.25 -6.25
CA GLY A 331 -34.32 5.44 -5.42
C GLY A 331 -35.49 5.76 -4.47
N SER A 332 -36.70 5.24 -4.71
CA SER A 332 -37.83 5.38 -3.78
C SER A 332 -37.80 4.42 -2.58
N LEU A 333 -36.85 3.48 -2.54
CA LEU A 333 -36.71 2.46 -1.48
C LEU A 333 -35.50 2.65 -0.58
N VAL A 334 -34.62 3.63 -0.86
CA VAL A 334 -33.31 3.77 -0.24
C VAL A 334 -33.13 5.21 0.24
N ASP A 335 -33.09 5.43 1.56
CA ASP A 335 -32.65 6.71 2.12
C ASP A 335 -31.11 6.83 1.94
N GLU A 336 -30.68 7.94 1.34
CA GLU A 336 -29.28 8.28 1.11
C GLU A 336 -28.51 8.49 2.42
N VAL A 337 -27.73 7.51 2.90
CA VAL A 337 -26.58 7.80 3.76
C VAL A 337 -25.48 6.72 3.63
N PHE A 338 -24.23 7.21 3.65
CA PHE A 338 -22.98 6.57 4.12
C PHE A 338 -21.94 6.16 3.09
N LEU A 339 -20.91 7.01 2.99
CA LEU A 339 -19.51 6.63 3.22
C LEU A 339 -18.85 7.64 4.16
N GLY A 340 -18.78 7.30 5.44
CA GLY A 340 -18.01 8.01 6.45
C GLY A 340 -16.64 7.36 6.64
N GLU A 341 -15.62 8.20 6.66
CA GLU A 341 -14.18 7.94 6.77
C GLU A 341 -13.79 6.97 7.89
N TYR A 342 -12.90 6.00 7.60
CA TYR A 342 -11.92 5.46 8.54
C TYR A 342 -10.68 4.93 7.79
N PHE A 343 -9.55 4.89 8.49
CA PHE A 343 -8.18 5.08 7.99
C PHE A 343 -7.58 3.94 7.13
N ASP A 344 -6.91 4.37 6.06
CA ASP A 344 -6.14 3.61 5.06
C ASP A 344 -4.80 3.07 5.62
N ALA A 345 -4.52 1.78 5.43
CA ALA A 345 -3.15 1.28 5.37
C ALA A 345 -3.06 0.35 4.15
N ASP A 346 -2.56 0.88 3.03
CA ASP A 346 -2.40 0.10 1.80
C ASP A 346 -1.34 -1.00 2.01
N TYR A 347 -1.81 -2.25 2.08
CA TYR A 347 -0.98 -3.45 2.23
C TYR A 347 0.02 -3.69 1.08
N ASN A 348 -0.04 -2.91 0.00
CA ASN A 348 0.91 -2.99 -1.10
C ASN A 348 2.11 -2.03 -0.99
N THR A 349 2.17 -1.20 0.05
CA THR A 349 3.22 -0.17 0.19
C THR A 349 4.42 -0.65 1.01
N VAL A 350 5.59 -0.08 0.71
CA VAL A 350 6.86 -0.44 1.34
C VAL A 350 7.42 0.77 2.10
N ALA A 351 7.62 0.63 3.40
CA ALA A 351 8.22 1.63 4.26
C ALA A 351 9.74 1.62 4.15
N ILE A 352 10.33 2.81 4.05
CA ILE A 352 11.74 3.07 4.29
C ILE A 352 11.90 3.31 5.78
N VAL A 353 12.61 2.41 6.47
CA VAL A 353 12.73 2.43 7.95
C VAL A 353 14.12 2.81 8.43
N GLY A 354 15.15 2.69 7.58
CA GLY A 354 16.52 3.06 7.92
C GLY A 354 17.33 3.44 6.69
N MET A 355 18.41 4.20 6.92
CA MET A 355 19.27 4.71 5.86
C MET A 355 20.67 5.07 6.37
N SER A 356 21.69 4.93 5.53
CA SER A 356 23.06 5.41 5.76
C SER A 356 23.74 5.73 4.42
N CYS A 357 24.79 6.55 4.45
CA CYS A 357 25.62 6.83 3.29
C CYS A 357 27.08 7.16 3.66
N ARG A 358 27.97 7.01 2.68
CA ARG A 358 29.37 7.45 2.69
C ARG A 358 29.71 8.08 1.37
N LEU A 359 30.08 9.36 1.40
CA LEU A 359 30.48 10.16 0.24
C LEU A 359 31.72 11.00 0.61
N PRO A 360 32.42 11.62 -0.37
CA PRO A 360 33.48 12.57 -0.09
C PRO A 360 33.03 13.65 0.92
N GLY A 361 33.69 13.73 2.08
CA GLY A 361 33.33 14.68 3.14
C GLY A 361 31.99 14.43 3.87
N VAL A 362 31.28 13.34 3.58
CA VAL A 362 29.95 13.04 4.16
C VAL A 362 29.96 11.67 4.82
N GLY A 363 29.77 11.65 6.13
CA GLY A 363 29.73 10.44 6.94
C GLY A 363 28.33 9.92 7.28
N SER A 364 27.28 10.71 7.03
CA SER A 364 25.91 10.33 7.41
C SER A 364 24.84 11.05 6.55
N PRO A 365 23.59 10.55 6.52
CA PRO A 365 22.48 11.26 5.88
C PRO A 365 22.22 12.66 6.44
N ASP A 366 22.49 12.90 7.73
CA ASP A 366 22.34 14.23 8.34
C ASP A 366 23.45 15.20 7.88
N ASP A 367 24.66 14.71 7.63
CA ASP A 367 25.72 15.52 7.03
C ASP A 367 25.41 15.86 5.57
N LEU A 368 24.87 14.90 4.81
CA LEU A 368 24.38 15.14 3.45
C LEU A 368 23.29 16.22 3.45
N TRP A 369 22.34 16.14 4.39
CA TRP A 369 21.28 17.13 4.51
C TRP A 369 21.81 18.54 4.72
N LYS A 370 22.79 18.74 5.62
CA LYS A 370 23.39 20.06 5.86
C LYS A 370 23.99 20.66 4.59
N ILE A 371 24.61 19.85 3.74
CA ILE A 371 25.18 20.30 2.46
C ILE A 371 24.08 20.68 1.47
N LEU A 372 23.04 19.85 1.36
CA LEU A 372 21.89 20.09 0.49
C LEU A 372 21.12 21.35 0.89
N GLU A 373 20.82 21.51 2.18
CA GLU A 373 20.09 22.65 2.74
C GLU A 373 20.82 23.97 2.51
N ASN A 374 22.16 23.95 2.58
CA ASN A 374 23.00 25.12 2.31
C ASN A 374 23.27 25.37 0.82
N GLY A 375 22.76 24.53 -0.10
CA GLY A 375 23.04 24.64 -1.54
C GLY A 375 24.53 24.52 -1.87
N GLN A 376 25.24 23.65 -1.15
CA GLN A 376 26.66 23.41 -1.34
C GLN A 376 26.90 22.16 -2.22
N SER A 377 28.12 22.03 -2.74
CA SER A 377 28.60 20.83 -3.45
C SER A 377 29.76 20.21 -2.68
N ILE A 378 29.84 18.87 -2.70
CA ILE A 378 30.95 18.14 -2.05
C ILE A 378 32.25 18.18 -2.86
N ASN A 379 32.25 18.88 -4.00
CA ASN A 379 33.41 19.04 -4.86
C ASN A 379 34.60 19.65 -4.09
N LYS A 380 35.69 18.90 -3.98
CA LYS A 380 36.98 19.36 -3.42
C LYS A 380 38.10 19.42 -4.47
N GLY A 381 37.80 19.16 -5.75
CA GLY A 381 38.79 18.94 -6.81
C GLY A 381 39.52 17.58 -6.69
N THR A 382 40.33 17.24 -7.70
CA THR A 382 41.12 15.99 -7.71
C THR A 382 42.28 16.10 -6.69
N PRO A 383 42.45 15.14 -5.75
CA PRO A 383 43.53 15.19 -4.77
C PRO A 383 44.93 15.27 -5.40
N ALA A 384 45.84 16.05 -4.83
CA ALA A 384 47.21 16.25 -5.33
C ALA A 384 48.04 14.95 -5.45
N LYS A 385 47.66 13.88 -4.74
CA LYS A 385 48.28 12.54 -4.83
C LYS A 385 48.00 11.81 -6.15
N TYR A 386 47.15 12.36 -7.02
CA TYR A 386 46.83 11.84 -8.36
C TYR A 386 47.18 12.90 -9.43
N PRO A 387 48.47 13.16 -9.72
CA PRO A 387 48.88 14.35 -10.47
C PRO A 387 48.63 14.34 -11.99
N ASP A 388 48.08 13.28 -12.59
CA ASP A 388 48.15 13.07 -14.05
C ASP A 388 46.81 12.86 -14.78
N ALA A 389 45.69 13.37 -14.25
CA ALA A 389 44.43 13.37 -15.02
C ALA A 389 44.43 14.33 -16.23
N GLN A 390 45.40 15.25 -16.32
CA GLN A 390 45.55 16.18 -17.45
C GLN A 390 46.48 15.66 -18.57
N THR A 391 47.31 14.64 -18.30
CA THR A 391 48.43 14.20 -19.14
C THR A 391 48.27 12.76 -19.67
N SER A 392 47.23 12.03 -19.26
CA SER A 392 46.95 10.68 -19.77
C SER A 392 46.61 10.69 -21.27
N VAL A 393 47.61 10.36 -22.08
CA VAL A 393 47.47 10.09 -23.51
C VAL A 393 46.88 8.69 -23.67
N ASP A 394 45.83 8.55 -24.48
CA ASP A 394 45.34 7.25 -24.93
C ASP A 394 46.49 6.46 -25.58
N ARG A 395 46.65 5.17 -25.21
CA ARG A 395 47.70 4.27 -25.74
C ARG A 395 47.68 4.16 -27.28
N PHE A 396 46.62 4.62 -27.94
CA PHE A 396 46.44 4.55 -29.40
C PHE A 396 46.26 5.91 -30.12
N GLY A 397 46.48 7.05 -29.44
CA GLY A 397 46.79 8.35 -30.05
C GLY A 397 45.87 8.91 -31.15
N SER A 398 44.58 8.54 -31.22
CA SER A 398 43.77 8.79 -32.44
C SER A 398 42.41 9.49 -32.26
N VAL A 399 42.08 10.07 -31.10
CA VAL A 399 40.82 10.84 -30.94
C VAL A 399 41.07 12.28 -30.51
N LYS A 400 40.48 13.24 -31.25
CA LYS A 400 40.38 14.66 -30.86
C LYS A 400 39.56 14.77 -29.57
N LYS A 401 40.19 15.26 -28.50
CA LYS A 401 39.62 15.47 -27.16
C LYS A 401 38.28 16.22 -27.22
N SER A 402 37.29 15.77 -26.44
CA SER A 402 36.26 16.69 -25.93
C SER A 402 36.94 17.65 -24.93
N SER A 403 36.58 18.92 -24.97
CA SER A 403 37.39 20.03 -24.45
C SER A 403 37.35 20.24 -22.94
N GLN A 404 36.85 19.30 -22.12
CA GLN A 404 36.74 19.49 -20.68
C GLN A 404 37.30 18.31 -19.87
N PRO A 405 38.15 18.56 -18.85
CA PRO A 405 38.66 17.53 -17.97
C PRO A 405 37.56 17.00 -17.04
N VAL A 406 37.38 15.68 -16.99
CA VAL A 406 36.47 15.00 -16.06
C VAL A 406 37.02 15.14 -14.64
N GLN A 407 36.23 15.69 -13.71
CA GLN A 407 36.61 15.77 -12.30
C GLN A 407 36.20 14.48 -11.56
N SER A 408 37.08 13.96 -10.71
CA SER A 408 36.83 12.73 -9.92
C SER A 408 36.87 13.02 -8.42
N TRP A 409 35.82 12.64 -7.69
CA TRP A 409 35.65 12.95 -6.27
C TRP A 409 35.77 11.68 -5.42
N PHE A 410 36.81 11.60 -4.61
CA PHE A 410 37.20 10.42 -3.83
C PHE A 410 36.84 10.53 -2.35
N ILE A 411 36.59 9.40 -1.71
CA ILE A 411 36.46 9.35 -0.25
C ILE A 411 37.81 9.66 0.39
N ASP A 412 37.83 10.52 1.41
CA ASP A 412 39.07 11.01 2.03
C ASP A 412 39.87 9.89 2.72
N GLN A 413 39.19 9.02 3.48
CA GLN A 413 39.82 7.97 4.30
C GLN A 413 39.10 6.60 4.16
N PRO A 414 39.11 5.99 2.96
CA PRO A 414 38.33 4.77 2.69
C PRO A 414 38.87 3.53 3.44
N GLY A 415 40.09 3.61 3.99
CA GLY A 415 40.72 2.53 4.74
C GLY A 415 40.28 2.38 6.20
N LEU A 416 39.58 3.36 6.78
CA LEU A 416 39.13 3.29 8.17
C LEU A 416 38.10 2.16 8.37
N PHE A 417 38.31 1.35 9.41
CA PHE A 417 37.45 0.21 9.72
C PHE A 417 37.56 -0.21 11.19
N ASP A 418 36.45 -0.65 11.77
CA ASP A 418 36.41 -1.17 13.15
C ASP A 418 36.50 -2.70 13.15
N ALA A 419 37.73 -3.22 13.17
CA ALA A 419 37.99 -4.67 13.14
C ALA A 419 37.28 -5.42 14.28
N GLY A 420 37.23 -4.81 15.48
CA GLY A 420 36.64 -5.40 16.67
C GLY A 420 35.12 -5.49 16.58
N LEU A 421 34.46 -4.45 16.08
CA LEU A 421 33.02 -4.47 15.82
C LEU A 421 32.63 -5.59 14.86
N PHE A 422 33.47 -5.82 13.85
CA PHE A 422 33.19 -6.83 12.85
C PHE A 422 33.80 -8.22 13.15
N ASN A 423 34.43 -8.41 14.31
CA ASN A 423 35.15 -9.63 14.68
C ASN A 423 36.09 -10.15 13.57
N VAL A 424 36.82 -9.22 12.94
CA VAL A 424 37.82 -9.51 11.90
C VAL A 424 39.21 -9.36 12.49
N ALA A 425 40.10 -10.32 12.20
CA ALA A 425 41.48 -10.24 12.68
C ALA A 425 42.22 -9.03 12.05
N PRO A 426 43.09 -8.33 12.80
CA PRO A 426 43.80 -7.15 12.28
C PRO A 426 44.61 -7.41 11.00
N ASP A 427 45.16 -8.61 10.83
CA ASP A 427 45.90 -8.99 9.62
C ASP A 427 44.96 -9.16 8.42
N ASP A 428 43.81 -9.81 8.59
CA ASP A 428 42.79 -9.93 7.55
C ASP A 428 42.27 -8.56 7.09
N VAL A 429 42.20 -7.58 8.01
CA VAL A 429 41.78 -6.21 7.66
C VAL A 429 42.76 -5.56 6.69
N LYS A 430 44.07 -5.86 6.75
CA LYS A 430 45.06 -5.28 5.82
C LYS A 430 44.75 -5.67 4.37
N ASP A 431 44.31 -6.91 4.18
CA ASP A 431 43.99 -7.47 2.86
C ASP A 431 42.54 -7.19 2.42
N MET A 432 41.68 -6.70 3.33
CA MET A 432 40.31 -6.32 2.98
C MET A 432 40.28 -5.09 2.09
N HIS A 433 39.60 -5.19 0.94
CA HIS A 433 39.39 -4.04 0.08
C HIS A 433 38.61 -2.89 0.79
N PRO A 434 39.01 -1.61 0.65
CA PRO A 434 38.37 -0.47 1.30
C PRO A 434 36.84 -0.39 1.10
N ILE A 435 36.35 -0.67 -0.12
CA ILE A 435 34.90 -0.61 -0.39
C ILE A 435 34.09 -1.62 0.43
N LYS A 436 34.66 -2.81 0.70
CA LYS A 436 34.03 -3.82 1.55
C LYS A 436 33.92 -3.33 3.00
N ARG A 437 34.95 -2.62 3.48
CA ARG A 437 34.97 -2.03 4.83
C ARG A 437 33.86 -0.98 4.96
N LEU A 438 33.76 -0.07 4.00
CA LEU A 438 32.72 0.96 3.94
C LEU A 438 31.32 0.36 3.85
N LEU A 439 31.16 -0.70 3.06
CA LEU A 439 29.89 -1.41 2.92
C LEU A 439 29.38 -1.97 4.24
N LEU A 440 30.25 -2.69 4.97
CA LEU A 440 29.91 -3.28 6.26
C LEU A 440 29.50 -2.21 7.29
N LEU A 441 30.24 -1.09 7.33
CA LEU A 441 29.92 0.06 8.19
C LEU A 441 28.57 0.69 7.82
N ALA A 442 28.35 1.02 6.55
CA ALA A 442 27.13 1.68 6.09
C ALA A 442 25.89 0.79 6.32
N VAL A 443 26.00 -0.52 6.08
CA VAL A 443 24.90 -1.47 6.34
C VAL A 443 24.61 -1.57 7.84
N TYR A 444 25.65 -1.66 8.68
CA TYR A 444 25.48 -1.70 10.14
C TYR A 444 24.73 -0.46 10.66
N GLU A 445 25.11 0.72 10.20
CA GLU A 445 24.47 1.98 10.61
C GLU A 445 23.04 2.12 10.08
N ALA A 446 22.79 1.69 8.85
CA ALA A 446 21.44 1.70 8.30
C ALA A 446 20.51 0.80 9.13
N LEU A 447 20.98 -0.37 9.57
CA LEU A 447 20.27 -1.27 10.47
C LEU A 447 20.04 -0.67 11.86
N GLU A 448 21.04 -0.01 12.45
CA GLU A 448 20.86 0.72 13.72
C GLU A 448 19.84 1.87 13.58
N SER A 449 19.87 2.58 12.45
CA SER A 449 18.91 3.65 12.18
C SER A 449 17.47 3.12 12.03
N ALA A 450 17.30 1.87 11.57
CA ALA A 450 16.02 1.14 11.52
C ALA A 450 15.62 0.53 12.87
N GLY A 451 16.49 0.59 13.88
CA GLY A 451 16.28 -0.06 15.17
C GLY A 451 16.21 -1.59 15.08
N TYR A 452 16.98 -2.18 14.15
CA TYR A 452 17.11 -3.63 13.96
C TYR A 452 17.90 -4.25 15.13
N THR A 453 17.41 -5.38 15.66
CA THR A 453 18.13 -6.19 16.64
C THR A 453 18.07 -7.67 16.25
N PRO A 454 19.21 -8.41 16.21
CA PRO A 454 19.25 -9.78 15.72
C PRO A 454 18.33 -10.75 16.47
N HIS A 455 18.21 -10.61 17.79
CA HIS A 455 17.45 -11.53 18.64
C HIS A 455 15.92 -11.40 18.49
N SER A 456 15.44 -10.31 17.88
CA SER A 456 14.00 -10.04 17.74
C SER A 456 13.44 -10.41 16.37
N ARG A 457 14.30 -10.81 15.42
CA ARG A 457 13.92 -10.96 14.01
C ARG A 457 14.45 -12.27 13.44
N ASP A 458 13.65 -12.88 12.56
CA ASP A 458 14.03 -14.11 11.86
C ASP A 458 15.08 -13.80 10.78
N SER A 459 16.32 -14.25 11.00
CA SER A 459 17.44 -14.06 10.07
C SER A 459 17.19 -14.69 8.71
N ARG A 460 16.27 -15.67 8.61
CA ARG A 460 15.89 -16.34 7.36
C ARG A 460 15.07 -15.46 6.43
N ARG A 461 14.58 -14.34 6.94
CA ARG A 461 13.64 -13.43 6.24
C ARG A 461 14.26 -12.07 5.92
N VAL A 462 15.59 -11.96 6.00
CA VAL A 462 16.34 -10.75 5.63
C VAL A 462 16.96 -10.95 4.25
N GLY A 463 16.50 -10.19 3.27
CA GLY A 463 17.02 -10.20 1.90
C GLY A 463 18.03 -9.08 1.65
N THR A 464 19.02 -9.32 0.79
CA THR A 464 20.09 -8.37 0.44
C THR A 464 20.14 -8.14 -1.07
N PHE A 465 20.08 -6.87 -1.47
CA PHE A 465 20.03 -6.43 -2.87
C PHE A 465 21.09 -5.35 -3.10
N ILE A 466 22.15 -5.68 -3.83
CA ILE A 466 23.28 -4.76 -4.09
C ILE A 466 23.31 -4.36 -5.55
N GLY A 467 23.37 -3.05 -5.84
CA GLY A 467 23.74 -2.50 -7.14
C GLY A 467 25.23 -2.17 -7.20
N GLN A 468 25.93 -2.70 -8.20
CA GLN A 468 27.36 -2.49 -8.44
C GLN A 468 27.62 -2.46 -9.96
N ALA A 469 28.58 -1.66 -10.43
CA ALA A 469 28.94 -1.58 -11.85
C ALA A 469 29.92 -2.70 -12.28
N THR A 470 29.82 -3.14 -13.54
CA THR A 470 30.65 -4.22 -14.13
C THR A 470 32.10 -3.85 -14.41
N ASP A 471 32.42 -2.57 -14.54
CA ASP A 471 33.77 -2.06 -14.78
C ASP A 471 34.71 -2.27 -13.58
N GLN A 472 34.15 -2.68 -12.44
CA GLN A 472 34.93 -3.06 -11.28
C GLN A 472 35.68 -4.38 -11.50
N PRO A 473 36.96 -4.45 -11.08
CA PRO A 473 37.72 -5.68 -11.12
C PRO A 473 36.97 -6.88 -10.55
N ARG A 474 37.08 -8.04 -11.20
CA ARG A 474 36.37 -9.28 -10.80
C ARG A 474 36.55 -9.63 -9.32
N TYR A 475 37.74 -9.39 -8.77
CA TYR A 475 38.03 -9.63 -7.36
C TYR A 475 37.19 -8.74 -6.41
N LEU A 476 36.81 -7.52 -6.82
CA LEU A 476 35.90 -6.66 -6.05
C LEU A 476 34.47 -7.20 -6.06
N ARG A 477 34.01 -7.70 -7.20
CA ARG A 477 32.66 -8.29 -7.31
C ARG A 477 32.51 -9.52 -6.41
N ASP A 478 33.53 -10.36 -6.32
CA ASP A 478 33.51 -11.57 -5.49
C ASP A 478 33.67 -11.28 -3.98
N THR A 479 34.23 -10.12 -3.63
CA THR A 479 34.48 -9.71 -2.23
C THR A 479 33.40 -8.80 -1.64
N VAL A 480 32.64 -8.09 -2.49
CA VAL A 480 31.65 -7.07 -2.13
C VAL A 480 30.20 -7.51 -2.42
N GLY A 481 30.01 -8.71 -2.99
CA GLY A 481 28.70 -9.23 -3.34
C GLY A 481 27.76 -9.51 -2.16
N ALA A 482 26.45 -9.56 -2.45
CA ALA A 482 25.38 -9.73 -1.47
C ALA A 482 25.56 -10.95 -0.55
N GLY A 483 26.11 -12.05 -1.08
CA GLY A 483 26.37 -13.27 -0.30
C GLY A 483 27.39 -13.07 0.82
N ARG A 484 28.34 -12.15 0.66
CA ARG A 484 29.33 -11.83 1.71
C ARG A 484 28.70 -11.05 2.86
N LEU A 485 27.74 -10.17 2.57
CA LEU A 485 26.96 -9.51 3.62
C LEU A 485 26.09 -10.51 4.38
N ASN A 486 25.39 -11.40 3.68
CA ASN A 486 24.62 -12.46 4.31
C ASN A 486 25.49 -13.37 5.20
N GLN A 487 26.66 -13.80 4.71
CA GLN A 487 27.61 -14.61 5.48
C GLN A 487 28.09 -13.88 6.74
N TYR A 488 28.28 -12.56 6.65
CA TYR A 488 28.75 -11.73 7.73
C TYR A 488 27.66 -11.53 8.80
N PHE A 489 26.48 -11.05 8.40
CA PHE A 489 25.36 -10.77 9.30
C PHE A 489 24.51 -12.00 9.66
N LYS A 490 24.85 -13.18 9.12
CA LYS A 490 24.16 -14.46 9.32
C LYS A 490 22.71 -14.42 8.84
N TRP A 491 22.49 -13.92 7.64
CA TRP A 491 21.17 -13.89 7.00
C TRP A 491 21.01 -15.04 6.00
N ASP A 492 19.86 -15.70 6.05
CA ASP A 492 19.55 -16.85 5.17
C ASP A 492 18.51 -16.50 4.09
N GLY A 493 18.11 -15.22 4.00
CA GLY A 493 17.17 -14.74 2.99
C GLY A 493 17.82 -14.53 1.61
N PRO A 494 17.05 -14.07 0.61
CA PRO A 494 17.52 -13.90 -0.76
C PRO A 494 18.70 -12.94 -0.85
N SER A 495 19.66 -13.21 -1.73
CA SER A 495 20.86 -12.39 -1.89
C SER A 495 21.17 -12.21 -3.37
N TYR A 496 21.11 -10.98 -3.85
CA TYR A 496 21.33 -10.64 -5.24
C TYR A 496 22.30 -9.47 -5.40
N THR A 497 23.31 -9.66 -6.25
CA THR A 497 24.13 -8.57 -6.78
C THR A 497 23.66 -8.31 -8.20
N ILE A 498 23.20 -7.09 -8.46
CA ILE A 498 22.68 -6.64 -9.74
C ILE A 498 23.74 -5.74 -10.37
N ASP A 499 24.14 -6.11 -11.57
CA ASP A 499 24.94 -5.24 -12.40
C ASP A 499 24.03 -4.22 -13.08
N THR A 500 24.29 -2.94 -12.82
CA THR A 500 23.55 -1.83 -13.43
C THR A 500 24.42 -1.06 -14.44
N ALA A 501 25.53 -1.64 -14.88
CA ALA A 501 26.56 -1.00 -15.71
C ALA A 501 27.00 0.35 -15.08
N SER A 502 27.35 1.35 -15.90
CA SER A 502 27.71 2.70 -15.47
C SER A 502 26.54 3.53 -14.89
N SER A 503 25.43 2.86 -14.51
CA SER A 503 24.14 3.50 -14.31
C SER A 503 23.39 3.09 -13.04
N PRO A 504 22.37 3.88 -12.61
CA PRO A 504 21.89 4.00 -11.22
C PRO A 504 21.29 2.77 -10.50
N SER A 505 21.37 2.82 -9.17
CA SER A 505 21.00 1.87 -8.08
C SER A 505 19.54 1.43 -7.95
N THR A 506 18.69 1.69 -8.93
CA THR A 506 17.25 1.56 -8.70
C THR A 506 16.69 0.17 -9.01
N ALA A 507 17.37 -0.62 -9.84
CA ALA A 507 17.02 -2.03 -10.04
C ALA A 507 17.06 -2.85 -8.72
N PRO A 508 18.08 -2.69 -7.85
CA PRO A 508 18.05 -3.26 -6.49
C PRO A 508 16.82 -2.85 -5.68
N MET A 509 16.37 -1.59 -5.79
CA MET A 509 15.18 -1.09 -5.09
C MET A 509 13.90 -1.74 -5.64
N GLU A 510 13.75 -1.85 -6.96
CA GLU A 510 12.59 -2.49 -7.58
C GLU A 510 12.50 -3.98 -7.19
N MET A 511 13.63 -4.69 -7.22
CA MET A 511 13.65 -6.10 -6.88
C MET A 511 13.34 -6.33 -5.39
N ALA A 512 13.90 -5.50 -4.51
CA ALA A 512 13.58 -5.51 -3.08
C ALA A 512 12.10 -5.19 -2.81
N TYR A 513 11.55 -4.18 -3.50
CA TYR A 513 10.14 -3.81 -3.42
C TYR A 513 9.23 -4.98 -3.78
N HIS A 514 9.52 -5.69 -4.87
CA HIS A 514 8.74 -6.85 -5.28
C HIS A 514 8.94 -8.07 -4.37
N ALA A 515 10.16 -8.34 -3.89
CA ALA A 515 10.43 -9.43 -2.95
C ALA A 515 9.66 -9.25 -1.63
N LEU A 516 9.61 -8.04 -1.09
CA LEU A 516 8.81 -7.71 0.09
C LEU A 516 7.32 -7.92 -0.17
N ARG A 517 6.81 -7.43 -1.30
CA ARG A 517 5.38 -7.56 -1.66
C ARG A 517 4.94 -9.01 -1.92
N ARG A 518 5.86 -9.86 -2.38
CA ARG A 518 5.63 -11.30 -2.58
C ARG A 518 5.86 -12.14 -1.32
N ASN A 519 6.19 -11.50 -0.19
CA ASN A 519 6.56 -12.17 1.06
C ASN A 519 7.74 -13.15 0.87
N GLU A 520 8.70 -12.83 0.00
CA GLU A 520 9.96 -13.59 -0.13
C GLU A 520 10.92 -13.24 1.01
N CYS A 521 10.89 -11.98 1.47
CA CYS A 521 11.54 -11.50 2.68
C CYS A 521 10.62 -10.57 3.48
N ASP A 522 10.97 -10.28 4.73
CA ASP A 522 10.26 -9.35 5.62
C ASP A 522 11.05 -8.05 5.84
N ILE A 523 12.36 -8.11 5.59
CA ILE A 523 13.29 -6.97 5.60
C ILE A 523 14.13 -7.09 4.34
N ALA A 524 14.29 -5.98 3.63
CA ALA A 524 15.22 -5.89 2.52
C ALA A 524 16.30 -4.83 2.80
N VAL A 525 17.55 -5.25 2.69
CA VAL A 525 18.73 -4.39 2.74
C VAL A 525 19.10 -4.05 1.30
N VAL A 526 18.92 -2.78 0.93
CA VAL A 526 19.20 -2.32 -0.43
C VAL A 526 20.42 -1.41 -0.42
N VAL A 527 21.38 -1.71 -1.29
CA VAL A 527 22.71 -1.11 -1.28
C VAL A 527 23.06 -0.66 -2.69
N GLY A 528 23.66 0.52 -2.82
CA GLY A 528 24.28 1.01 -4.04
C GLY A 528 25.69 1.44 -3.74
N THR A 529 26.65 0.99 -4.54
CA THR A 529 28.07 1.29 -4.33
C THR A 529 28.76 1.66 -5.63
N ASN A 530 29.66 2.64 -5.56
CA ASN A 530 30.53 3.02 -6.66
C ASN A 530 31.95 3.30 -6.14
N HIS A 531 32.95 2.81 -6.87
CA HIS A 531 34.36 2.94 -6.51
C HIS A 531 35.17 3.22 -7.78
N LEU A 532 36.01 4.26 -7.74
CA LEU A 532 36.82 4.71 -8.85
C LEU A 532 38.19 4.04 -8.74
N SER A 533 38.40 2.99 -9.54
CA SER A 533 39.62 2.16 -9.47
C SER A 533 40.83 2.77 -10.19
N ASP A 534 40.62 3.69 -11.15
CA ASP A 534 41.68 4.35 -11.92
C ASP A 534 41.32 5.83 -12.19
N PRO A 535 42.08 6.82 -11.67
CA PRO A 535 41.84 8.25 -11.89
C PRO A 535 42.19 8.71 -13.32
N THR A 536 42.92 7.89 -14.10
CA THR A 536 43.41 8.23 -15.45
C THR A 536 42.56 7.66 -16.57
N CYS A 537 41.64 6.75 -16.23
CA CYS A 537 40.73 6.17 -17.20
C CYS A 537 39.67 7.23 -17.57
N ASN A 538 39.91 7.92 -18.69
CA ASN A 538 38.88 8.66 -19.42
C ASN A 538 37.87 7.66 -19.97
N SER A 539 37.04 7.08 -19.09
CA SER A 539 35.83 6.40 -19.51
C SER A 539 34.98 7.44 -20.23
N THR A 540 34.43 7.10 -21.39
CA THR A 540 33.47 7.89 -22.16
C THR A 540 32.13 8.07 -21.43
N GLU A 541 32.12 8.00 -20.11
CA GLU A 541 30.93 8.02 -19.27
C GLU A 541 30.45 9.45 -19.02
N GLU A 542 29.14 9.55 -19.06
CA GLU A 542 28.34 10.76 -19.00
C GLU A 542 28.49 11.47 -17.65
N GLY A 543 28.71 12.79 -17.73
CA GLY A 543 28.82 13.67 -16.58
C GLY A 543 30.19 14.35 -16.49
N HIS A 544 30.18 15.65 -16.25
CA HIS A 544 31.40 16.44 -16.01
C HIS A 544 32.09 16.07 -14.67
N PHE A 545 31.45 15.26 -13.81
CA PHE A 545 31.88 14.94 -12.44
C PHE A 545 31.56 13.49 -12.03
N ARG A 546 32.57 12.65 -11.78
CA ARG A 546 32.45 11.27 -11.24
C ARG A 546 32.70 11.26 -9.73
N SER A 547 32.02 10.40 -8.98
CA SER A 547 32.25 10.27 -7.53
C SER A 547 32.16 8.83 -7.02
N GLU A 548 32.90 8.56 -5.94
CA GLU A 548 32.82 7.33 -5.16
C GLU A 548 31.80 7.43 -4.03
N GLY A 549 31.19 6.30 -3.66
CA GLY A 549 30.34 6.28 -2.48
C GLY A 549 29.53 5.02 -2.29
N VAL A 550 28.91 4.96 -1.11
CA VAL A 550 28.00 3.89 -0.70
C VAL A 550 26.72 4.53 -0.17
N GLY A 551 25.57 4.04 -0.62
CA GLY A 551 24.26 4.37 -0.07
C GLY A 551 23.51 3.10 0.34
N VAL A 552 22.83 3.13 1.47
CA VAL A 552 22.06 1.99 2.00
C VAL A 552 20.69 2.46 2.47
N VAL A 553 19.66 1.68 2.15
CA VAL A 553 18.31 1.84 2.72
C VAL A 553 17.78 0.49 3.21
N ILE A 554 17.00 0.54 4.29
CA ILE A 554 16.33 -0.63 4.88
C ILE A 554 14.83 -0.50 4.61
N LEU A 555 14.28 -1.53 3.98
CA LEU A 555 12.88 -1.56 3.55
C LEU A 555 12.11 -2.66 4.28
N LYS A 556 10.83 -2.39 4.55
CA LYS A 556 9.85 -3.36 5.06
C LYS A 556 8.49 -3.08 4.42
N ARG A 557 7.59 -4.06 4.41
CA ARG A 557 6.17 -3.77 4.16
C ARG A 557 5.67 -2.78 5.23
N LEU A 558 4.88 -1.77 4.83
CA LEU A 558 4.38 -0.76 5.75
C LEU A 558 3.64 -1.37 6.97
N PRO A 559 2.75 -2.37 6.82
CA PRO A 559 2.10 -3.02 7.95
C PRO A 559 3.09 -3.64 8.96
N ASP A 560 4.19 -4.23 8.48
CA ASP A 560 5.20 -4.85 9.34
C ASP A 560 6.09 -3.81 10.02
N ALA A 561 6.33 -2.68 9.36
CA ALA A 561 7.02 -1.54 9.96
C ALA A 561 6.18 -0.96 11.11
N LEU A 562 4.88 -0.72 10.87
CA LEU A 562 3.95 -0.21 11.88
C LEU A 562 3.78 -1.18 13.05
N LYS A 563 3.59 -2.48 12.77
CA LYS A 563 3.49 -3.53 13.80
C LYS A 563 4.74 -3.62 14.67
N ALA A 564 5.92 -3.44 14.07
CA ALA A 564 7.20 -3.46 14.78
C ALA A 564 7.53 -2.13 15.46
N ASN A 565 6.64 -1.13 15.39
CA ASN A 565 6.88 0.23 15.86
C ASN A 565 8.20 0.80 15.30
N ASP A 566 8.46 0.55 14.02
CA ASP A 566 9.60 1.11 13.30
C ASP A 566 9.32 2.58 12.96
N ARG A 567 10.39 3.40 12.93
CA ARG A 567 10.28 4.76 12.39
C ARG A 567 10.12 4.68 10.88
N VAL A 568 8.90 4.91 10.39
CA VAL A 568 8.63 5.06 8.95
C VAL A 568 9.11 6.44 8.51
N ARG A 569 10.21 6.49 7.76
CA ARG A 569 10.81 7.74 7.26
C ARG A 569 10.18 8.22 5.95
N GLY A 570 9.66 7.28 5.16
CA GLY A 570 8.95 7.52 3.91
C GLY A 570 8.34 6.22 3.40
N VAL A 571 7.39 6.31 2.48
CA VAL A 571 6.64 5.16 1.96
C VAL A 571 6.73 5.13 0.45
N ILE A 572 7.22 4.02 -0.08
CA ILE A 572 7.24 3.70 -1.49
C ILE A 572 5.88 3.14 -1.87
N THR A 573 5.14 3.87 -2.70
CA THR A 573 3.78 3.50 -3.14
C THR A 573 3.77 2.86 -4.51
N ALA A 574 4.68 3.26 -5.41
CA ALA A 574 4.81 2.66 -6.73
C ALA A 574 6.27 2.63 -7.20
N VAL A 575 6.60 1.57 -7.94
CA VAL A 575 7.85 1.39 -8.68
C VAL A 575 7.49 0.90 -10.06
N VAL A 576 8.07 1.50 -11.11
CA VAL A 576 7.94 1.06 -12.50
C VAL A 576 9.30 1.16 -13.17
N SER A 577 9.66 0.15 -13.96
CA SER A 577 10.76 0.23 -14.92
C SER A 577 10.27 -0.08 -16.34
N ASN A 578 10.97 0.47 -17.34
CA ASN A 578 10.84 0.08 -18.73
C ASN A 578 12.15 0.31 -19.50
N ASN A 579 12.21 -0.12 -20.76
CA ASN A 579 13.35 0.09 -21.63
C ASN A 579 12.90 0.76 -22.94
N THR A 580 13.80 1.55 -23.53
CA THR A 580 13.59 2.29 -24.78
C THR A 580 13.44 1.34 -25.99
N GLY A 581 14.17 0.23 -26.01
CA GLY A 581 14.10 -0.88 -26.98
C GLY A 581 14.56 -0.53 -28.39
N ASN A 582 14.05 0.58 -28.93
CA ASN A 582 14.44 1.19 -30.19
C ASN A 582 14.66 2.70 -29.95
N PRO A 583 15.88 3.23 -30.12
CA PRO A 583 16.20 4.64 -29.86
C PRO A 583 15.43 5.63 -30.76
N CYS A 584 14.83 5.17 -31.86
CA CYS A 584 13.96 5.99 -32.72
C CYS A 584 12.53 6.17 -32.17
N ASN A 585 12.12 5.41 -31.14
CA ASN A 585 10.78 5.51 -30.55
C ASN A 585 10.71 6.62 -29.50
N LYS A 586 9.83 7.61 -29.72
CA LYS A 586 9.77 8.83 -28.90
C LYS A 586 9.01 8.81 -27.54
N PRO A 587 8.35 7.76 -26.99
CA PRO A 587 7.69 7.94 -25.67
C PRO A 587 7.97 6.94 -24.53
N PRO A 588 9.10 6.21 -24.43
CA PRO A 588 9.29 5.29 -23.29
C PRO A 588 9.27 6.03 -21.95
N GLN A 589 9.80 7.26 -21.90
CA GLN A 589 9.80 8.10 -20.69
C GLN A 589 8.39 8.59 -20.31
N LYS A 590 7.59 9.07 -21.27
CA LYS A 590 6.20 9.50 -21.04
C LYS A 590 5.33 8.35 -20.55
N ARG A 591 5.49 7.16 -21.14
CA ARG A 591 4.80 5.94 -20.69
C ARG A 591 5.18 5.59 -19.25
N LEU A 592 6.48 5.63 -18.91
CA LEU A 592 6.95 5.38 -17.56
C LEU A 592 6.29 6.28 -16.51
N LEU A 593 6.28 7.60 -16.76
CA LEU A 593 5.68 8.58 -15.86
C LEU A 593 4.15 8.39 -15.70
N LYS A 594 3.46 8.03 -16.80
CA LYS A 594 2.03 7.70 -16.73
C LYS A 594 1.77 6.40 -15.97
N ASP A 595 2.60 5.39 -16.17
CA ASP A 595 2.42 4.08 -15.54
C ASP A 595 2.69 4.13 -14.03
N VAL A 596 3.71 4.88 -13.57
CA VAL A 596 3.98 5.03 -12.13
C VAL A 596 2.87 5.79 -11.43
N LEU A 597 2.35 6.87 -12.05
CA LEU A 597 1.18 7.59 -11.57
C LEU A 597 -0.06 6.71 -11.55
N ARG A 598 -0.30 5.91 -12.59
CA ARG A 598 -1.41 4.95 -12.63
C ARG A 598 -1.29 3.89 -11.52
N ARG A 599 -0.10 3.30 -11.32
CA ARG A 599 0.15 2.32 -10.25
C ARG A 599 -0.04 2.93 -8.86
N ALA A 600 0.35 4.19 -8.69
CA ALA A 600 0.12 4.97 -7.48
C ALA A 600 -1.31 5.51 -7.35
N ARG A 601 -2.12 5.42 -8.41
CA ARG A 601 -3.49 5.95 -8.51
C ARG A 601 -3.55 7.47 -8.33
N LEU A 602 -2.57 8.16 -8.89
CA LEU A 602 -2.43 9.61 -8.83
C LEU A 602 -2.53 10.22 -10.22
N GLY A 603 -3.01 11.46 -10.27
CA GLY A 603 -2.89 12.32 -11.44
C GLY A 603 -1.59 13.13 -11.43
N PRO A 604 -1.20 13.72 -12.57
CA PRO A 604 -0.03 14.61 -12.65
C PRO A 604 -0.04 15.76 -11.63
N GLY A 605 -1.21 16.30 -11.32
CA GLY A 605 -1.38 17.41 -10.38
C GLY A 605 -1.27 17.04 -8.90
N ASP A 606 -1.17 15.74 -8.59
CA ASP A 606 -0.97 15.25 -7.23
C ASP A 606 0.53 15.14 -6.85
N LEU A 607 1.45 15.35 -7.81
CA LEU A 607 2.90 15.38 -7.58
C LEU A 607 3.35 16.75 -7.08
N ASP A 608 4.19 16.76 -6.04
CA ASP A 608 4.70 18.02 -5.48
C ASP A 608 6.16 18.29 -5.91
N TYR A 609 6.96 17.24 -6.12
CA TYR A 609 8.37 17.35 -6.52
C TYR A 609 8.84 16.16 -7.37
N ILE A 610 9.72 16.42 -8.35
CA ILE A 610 10.44 15.41 -9.14
C ILE A 610 11.94 15.48 -8.83
N GLU A 611 12.50 14.37 -8.39
CA GLU A 611 13.95 14.17 -8.32
C GLU A 611 14.42 13.53 -9.63
N GLY A 612 15.06 14.33 -10.49
CA GLY A 612 15.48 13.95 -11.84
C GLY A 612 16.97 13.64 -11.98
N ASP A 613 17.35 13.26 -13.20
CA ASP A 613 18.74 12.90 -13.56
C ASP A 613 19.64 14.11 -13.83
N GLY A 614 19.06 15.32 -13.83
CA GLY A 614 19.62 16.55 -14.37
C GLY A 614 18.80 17.02 -15.59
N CYS A 615 18.94 18.29 -15.98
CA CYS A 615 18.17 18.85 -17.10
C CYS A 615 19.02 19.34 -18.28
N ASP A 616 20.32 19.60 -18.07
CA ASP A 616 21.15 20.31 -19.05
C ASP A 616 21.97 19.41 -19.97
N GLU A 617 21.92 18.10 -19.76
CA GLU A 617 22.57 17.13 -20.64
C GLU A 617 21.60 16.73 -21.75
N GLU A 618 22.09 16.63 -23.00
CA GLU A 618 21.27 16.33 -24.19
C GLU A 618 20.44 15.05 -24.02
N GLN A 619 20.99 14.06 -23.31
CA GLN A 619 20.35 12.78 -23.02
C GLN A 619 19.16 12.89 -22.04
N ASN A 620 19.11 13.97 -21.26
CA ASN A 620 18.04 14.25 -20.30
C ASN A 620 16.93 15.14 -20.90
N MET A 621 17.06 15.62 -22.14
CA MET A 621 16.02 16.43 -22.80
C MET A 621 14.71 15.67 -22.96
N ALA A 622 14.75 14.36 -23.20
CA ALA A 622 13.56 13.51 -23.26
C ALA A 622 12.80 13.45 -21.92
N GLN A 623 13.51 13.59 -20.79
CA GLN A 623 12.89 13.71 -19.46
C GLN A 623 12.16 15.04 -19.33
N VAL A 624 12.81 16.14 -19.69
CA VAL A 624 12.21 17.49 -19.66
C VAL A 624 10.96 17.54 -20.54
N GLU A 625 11.04 17.08 -21.79
CA GLU A 625 9.91 17.02 -22.72
C GLU A 625 8.74 16.20 -22.16
N SER A 626 9.03 15.02 -21.58
CA SER A 626 7.99 14.16 -21.01
C SER A 626 7.31 14.78 -19.79
N ILE A 627 8.05 15.56 -18.99
CA ILE A 627 7.51 16.28 -17.83
C ILE A 627 6.64 17.45 -18.29
N VAL A 628 7.10 18.23 -19.27
CA VAL A 628 6.32 19.32 -19.88
C VAL A 628 5.00 18.80 -20.45
N ASP A 629 5.06 17.69 -21.19
CA ASP A 629 3.88 16.99 -21.71
C ASP A 629 2.94 16.51 -20.60
N LEU A 630 3.50 15.98 -19.50
CA LEU A 630 2.72 15.51 -18.36
C LEU A 630 1.99 16.67 -17.66
N MET A 631 2.65 17.82 -17.54
CA MET A 631 2.07 19.03 -16.92
C MET A 631 1.02 19.69 -17.80
N SER A 632 1.08 19.54 -19.13
CA SER A 632 0.02 20.00 -20.02
C SER A 632 -1.36 19.37 -19.75
N LEU A 633 -1.39 18.24 -19.02
CA LEU A 633 -2.60 17.53 -18.62
C LEU A 633 -3.14 17.98 -17.25
N THR A 634 -2.50 18.93 -16.58
CA THR A 634 -2.94 19.42 -15.26
C THR A 634 -3.99 20.52 -15.41
N PRO A 635 -5.09 20.49 -14.62
CA PRO A 635 -6.09 21.56 -14.62
C PRO A 635 -5.50 22.93 -14.22
N GLU A 636 -6.10 24.01 -14.71
CA GLU A 636 -5.71 25.36 -14.32
C GLU A 636 -5.97 25.60 -12.81
N GLY A 637 -4.97 26.18 -12.11
CA GLY A 637 -5.07 26.56 -10.69
C GLY A 637 -4.24 25.75 -9.70
N ASN A 638 -3.51 24.73 -10.15
CA ASN A 638 -2.56 23.99 -9.30
C ASN A 638 -1.27 24.78 -9.01
N GLU A 639 -0.68 24.50 -7.84
CA GLU A 639 0.68 24.97 -7.48
C GLU A 639 1.71 24.43 -8.49
N PRO A 640 2.81 25.17 -8.75
CA PRO A 640 3.85 24.73 -9.67
C PRO A 640 4.53 23.46 -9.17
N LEU A 641 4.76 22.53 -10.10
CA LEU A 641 5.55 21.33 -9.84
C LEU A 641 7.02 21.73 -9.67
N ARG A 642 7.72 21.14 -8.71
CA ARG A 642 9.15 21.44 -8.49
C ARG A 642 10.03 20.32 -9.01
N ILE A 643 11.21 20.66 -9.50
CA ILE A 643 12.20 19.69 -9.99
C ILE A 643 13.61 20.06 -9.54
N GLY A 644 14.42 19.04 -9.27
CA GLY A 644 15.85 19.18 -9.02
C GLY A 644 16.61 17.87 -9.17
N SER A 645 17.91 17.89 -8.95
CA SER A 645 18.79 16.73 -9.00
C SER A 645 19.85 16.76 -7.89
N VAL A 646 20.20 15.60 -7.35
CA VAL A 646 21.26 15.45 -6.35
C VAL A 646 22.65 15.43 -6.97
N LYS A 647 22.78 15.00 -8.24
CA LYS A 647 24.07 14.77 -8.91
C LYS A 647 25.00 15.99 -8.91
N PRO A 648 24.54 17.24 -9.14
CA PRO A 648 25.42 18.42 -9.07
C PRO A 648 26.08 18.63 -7.69
N THR A 649 25.40 18.19 -6.63
CA THR A 649 25.91 18.28 -5.26
C THR A 649 26.88 17.17 -4.92
N VAL A 650 26.64 15.93 -5.39
CA VAL A 650 27.37 14.72 -4.94
C VAL A 650 28.21 14.03 -6.02
N GLY A 651 28.14 14.48 -7.27
CA GLY A 651 28.75 13.85 -8.43
C GLY A 651 27.90 12.70 -8.97
N HIS A 652 28.32 12.14 -10.10
CA HIS A 652 27.72 10.93 -10.65
C HIS A 652 28.34 9.69 -10.00
N LEU A 653 27.55 8.97 -9.22
CA LEU A 653 27.97 7.76 -8.50
C LEU A 653 27.57 6.46 -9.22
N GLY A 654 27.37 6.47 -10.54
CA GLY A 654 27.01 5.26 -11.29
C GLY A 654 25.92 4.44 -10.59
N ALA A 655 26.24 3.19 -10.22
CA ALA A 655 25.36 2.27 -9.50
C ALA A 655 24.85 2.74 -8.11
N ALA A 656 25.32 3.85 -7.52
CA ALA A 656 24.81 4.41 -6.26
C ALA A 656 23.92 5.68 -6.42
N SER A 657 23.79 6.22 -7.65
CA SER A 657 23.03 7.47 -7.91
C SER A 657 21.53 7.40 -7.58
N GLY A 658 20.90 6.25 -7.79
CA GLY A 658 19.48 6.03 -7.56
C GLY A 658 19.12 6.04 -6.08
N ILE A 659 19.91 5.33 -5.26
CA ILE A 659 19.75 5.32 -3.81
C ILE A 659 20.08 6.69 -3.22
N LEU A 660 21.02 7.45 -3.78
CA LEU A 660 21.27 8.82 -3.32
C LEU A 660 20.08 9.76 -3.56
N SER A 661 19.36 9.57 -4.67
CA SER A 661 18.14 10.33 -4.94
C SER A 661 17.06 10.04 -3.88
N VAL A 662 16.96 8.79 -3.42
CA VAL A 662 16.10 8.39 -2.29
C VAL A 662 16.60 9.01 -0.97
N LEU A 663 17.91 8.98 -0.73
CA LEU A 663 18.55 9.56 0.47
C LEU A 663 18.41 11.08 0.57
N LYS A 664 18.25 11.79 -0.55
CA LYS A 664 17.84 13.20 -0.59
C LYS A 664 16.33 13.35 -0.34
N SER A 665 15.53 12.54 -1.05
CA SER A 665 14.06 12.64 -1.04
C SER A 665 13.43 12.37 0.33
N VAL A 666 13.94 11.38 1.08
CA VAL A 666 13.38 11.01 2.40
C VAL A 666 13.52 12.15 3.44
N PRO A 667 14.71 12.75 3.66
CA PRO A 667 14.85 13.92 4.51
C PRO A 667 13.99 15.13 4.08
N MET A 668 13.80 15.36 2.78
CA MET A 668 12.90 16.43 2.29
C MET A 668 11.48 16.23 2.82
N LEU A 669 10.97 15.00 2.77
CA LEU A 669 9.66 14.62 3.29
C LEU A 669 9.59 14.73 4.82
N GLU A 670 10.59 14.21 5.53
CA GLU A 670 10.66 14.22 7.01
C GLU A 670 10.72 15.64 7.57
N ARG A 671 11.53 16.52 6.96
CA ARG A 671 11.76 17.89 7.43
C ARG A 671 10.75 18.88 6.84
N GLY A 672 10.06 18.51 5.77
CA GLY A 672 9.14 19.40 5.08
C GLY A 672 9.85 20.58 4.41
N VAL A 673 11.02 20.33 3.82
CA VAL A 673 11.85 21.36 3.17
C VAL A 673 12.34 20.83 1.82
N ILE A 674 12.30 21.69 0.80
CA ILE A 674 12.91 21.46 -0.51
C ILE A 674 14.23 22.25 -0.57
N PRO A 675 15.39 21.59 -0.73
CA PRO A 675 16.68 22.26 -0.85
C PRO A 675 16.82 23.00 -2.19
N PRO A 676 17.72 24.00 -2.29
CA PRO A 676 18.06 24.62 -3.56
C PRO A 676 18.71 23.63 -4.53
N ASP A 677 18.41 23.77 -5.82
CA ASP A 677 19.13 23.08 -6.90
C ASP A 677 20.28 23.96 -7.41
N VAL A 678 21.47 23.36 -7.48
CA VAL A 678 22.73 24.06 -7.82
C VAL A 678 23.23 23.75 -9.23
N GLY A 679 22.57 22.85 -9.97
CA GLY A 679 23.08 22.34 -11.24
C GLY A 679 22.29 22.74 -12.46
N ILE A 680 20.98 22.95 -12.34
CA ILE A 680 20.14 23.23 -13.52
C ILE A 680 20.42 24.64 -14.07
N SER A 681 20.73 24.73 -15.36
CA SER A 681 21.08 25.96 -16.06
C SER A 681 19.89 26.89 -16.27
N SER A 682 20.18 28.17 -16.52
CA SER A 682 19.16 29.18 -16.84
C SER A 682 18.35 28.87 -18.10
N ALA A 683 18.92 28.14 -19.07
CA ALA A 683 18.23 27.78 -20.31
C ALA A 683 17.11 26.76 -20.04
N SER A 684 17.44 25.67 -19.34
CA SER A 684 16.47 24.62 -18.97
C SER A 684 15.39 25.14 -18.02
N LYS A 685 15.76 26.03 -17.08
CA LYS A 685 14.79 26.75 -16.23
C LYS A 685 13.73 27.49 -17.06
N GLY A 686 14.14 28.17 -18.12
CA GLY A 686 13.22 28.90 -19.00
C GLY A 686 12.23 28.01 -19.75
N GLN A 687 12.64 26.79 -20.15
CA GLN A 687 11.74 25.82 -20.80
C GLN A 687 10.74 25.22 -19.80
N LEU A 688 11.22 24.85 -18.60
CA LEU A 688 10.40 24.28 -17.53
C LEU A 688 9.34 25.27 -17.02
N ALA A 689 9.72 26.55 -16.89
CA ALA A 689 8.81 27.61 -16.46
C ALA A 689 7.59 27.76 -17.39
N LYS A 690 7.74 27.52 -18.70
CA LYS A 690 6.63 27.54 -19.66
C LYS A 690 5.57 26.47 -19.37
N ALA A 691 5.95 25.40 -18.68
CA ALA A 691 5.08 24.29 -18.28
C ALA A 691 4.67 24.34 -16.79
N LYS A 692 4.85 25.50 -16.12
CA LYS A 692 4.61 25.66 -14.67
C LYS A 692 5.45 24.71 -13.82
N VAL A 693 6.68 24.41 -14.26
CA VAL A 693 7.66 23.65 -13.50
C VAL A 693 8.76 24.59 -13.01
N GLU A 694 9.02 24.57 -11.71
CA GLU A 694 9.98 25.45 -11.03
C GLU A 694 11.21 24.69 -10.54
N VAL A 695 12.36 25.35 -10.62
CA VAL A 695 13.62 24.86 -10.05
C VAL A 695 13.96 25.67 -8.81
N PRO A 696 13.92 25.09 -7.60
CA PRO A 696 14.19 25.80 -6.35
C PRO A 696 15.58 26.45 -6.35
N GLN A 697 15.66 27.76 -6.08
CA GLN A 697 16.94 28.50 -5.98
C GLN A 697 17.40 28.74 -4.54
N SER A 698 16.48 28.63 -3.59
CA SER A 698 16.72 28.71 -2.15
C SER A 698 15.94 27.61 -1.45
N ALA A 699 16.34 27.27 -0.22
CA ALA A 699 15.58 26.35 0.60
C ALA A 699 14.17 26.90 0.83
N MET A 700 13.15 26.06 0.60
CA MET A 700 11.75 26.46 0.72
C MET A 700 10.93 25.42 1.45
N ALA A 701 9.84 25.86 2.09
CA ALA A 701 8.92 24.94 2.74
C ALA A 701 8.30 23.97 1.73
N PHE A 702 8.28 22.68 2.05
CA PHE A 702 7.64 21.66 1.26
C PHE A 702 6.15 21.61 1.60
N LEU A 703 5.42 22.57 1.02
CA LEU A 703 3.98 22.72 1.22
C LEU A 703 3.20 21.69 0.38
N GLN A 704 2.03 21.31 0.88
CA GLN A 704 1.16 20.28 0.30
C GLN A 704 0.36 20.81 -0.91
N SER A 705 0.20 19.99 -1.96
CA SER A 705 -0.81 20.24 -3.01
C SER A 705 -2.25 20.03 -2.48
N ARG A 706 -3.17 20.87 -2.95
CA ARG A 706 -4.54 21.09 -2.46
C ARG A 706 -5.45 19.84 -2.51
N ARG A 707 -5.30 18.87 -1.59
CA ARG A 707 -6.28 17.80 -1.34
C ARG A 707 -6.10 17.23 0.07
N GLY A 708 -6.81 17.79 1.06
CA GLY A 708 -7.30 17.21 2.33
C GLY A 708 -6.52 16.16 3.17
N ARG A 709 -5.34 15.70 2.77
CA ARG A 709 -4.49 14.70 3.44
C ARG A 709 -3.08 15.26 3.51
N ASP A 710 -2.46 15.28 4.68
CA ASP A 710 -1.08 15.76 4.93
C ASP A 710 -0.02 14.86 4.24
N THR A 711 -0.06 14.80 2.91
CA THR A 711 0.72 13.89 2.07
C THR A 711 1.49 14.66 1.00
N ARG A 712 2.82 14.75 1.19
CA ARG A 712 3.84 15.24 0.25
C ARG A 712 4.35 14.08 -0.59
N ARG A 713 4.53 14.30 -1.89
CA ARG A 713 4.88 13.26 -2.85
C ARG A 713 6.09 13.66 -3.70
N ILE A 714 7.09 12.79 -3.69
CA ILE A 714 8.28 12.90 -4.53
C ILE A 714 8.29 11.77 -5.56
N LEU A 715 8.39 12.12 -6.83
CA LEU A 715 8.70 11.17 -7.89
C LEU A 715 10.21 11.16 -8.17
N VAL A 716 10.88 10.07 -7.86
CA VAL A 716 12.28 9.82 -8.22
C VAL A 716 12.32 9.20 -9.60
N ASN A 717 12.92 9.88 -10.56
CA ASN A 717 12.98 9.49 -11.96
C ASN A 717 14.42 9.34 -12.42
N HIS A 718 14.77 8.14 -12.88
CA HIS A 718 16.12 7.77 -13.28
C HIS A 718 16.13 7.07 -14.64
N SER A 719 17.21 7.25 -15.39
CA SER A 719 17.43 6.69 -16.71
C SER A 719 18.90 6.33 -16.91
N ASN A 720 19.15 5.33 -17.76
CA ASN A 720 20.49 4.89 -18.10
C ASN A 720 20.82 5.06 -19.58
N THR A 721 22.13 4.96 -19.85
CA THR A 721 22.76 5.07 -21.17
C THR A 721 22.33 3.94 -22.13
N MET A 722 21.97 2.78 -21.57
CA MET A 722 21.49 1.59 -22.29
C MET A 722 19.98 1.63 -22.58
N GLY A 723 19.29 2.71 -22.19
CA GLY A 723 17.88 2.97 -22.46
C GLY A 723 16.88 2.42 -21.42
N ASP A 724 17.33 1.78 -20.34
CA ASP A 724 16.47 1.46 -19.18
C ASP A 724 16.12 2.72 -18.40
N LYS A 725 14.90 2.73 -17.87
CA LYS A 725 14.32 3.86 -17.16
C LYS A 725 13.51 3.33 -15.98
N MET A 726 13.55 4.04 -14.85
CA MET A 726 12.84 3.66 -13.63
C MET A 726 12.23 4.90 -12.98
N ALA A 727 10.99 4.79 -12.54
CA ALA A 727 10.31 5.79 -11.74
C ALA A 727 9.78 5.20 -10.43
N LEU A 728 10.09 5.86 -9.32
CA LEU A 728 9.76 5.49 -7.95
C LEU A 728 9.00 6.63 -7.29
N LEU A 729 7.83 6.36 -6.73
CA LEU A 729 7.04 7.34 -6.00
C LEU A 729 7.19 7.14 -4.49
N ILE A 730 7.55 8.22 -3.78
CA ILE A 730 7.74 8.24 -2.33
C ILE A 730 6.80 9.27 -1.70
N GLU A 731 6.06 8.85 -0.70
CA GLU A 731 5.18 9.70 0.11
C GLU A 731 5.72 9.84 1.54
N ASN A 732 5.44 10.95 2.20
CA ASN A 732 5.57 11.00 3.66
C ASN A 732 4.48 10.11 4.29
N HIS A 733 4.81 9.49 5.42
CA HIS A 733 3.81 8.87 6.26
C HIS A 733 3.54 9.83 7.43
N PRO A 734 2.31 10.36 7.61
CA PRO A 734 2.01 11.24 8.74
C PRO A 734 2.14 10.43 10.03
N CYS A 735 3.34 10.45 10.60
CA CYS A 735 3.67 9.68 11.79
C CYS A 735 3.36 10.54 13.01
N ALA A 736 2.08 10.67 13.30
CA ALA A 736 1.60 11.20 14.57
C ALA A 736 0.21 10.63 14.85
N ILE A 737 0.14 9.34 15.20
CA ILE A 737 -0.90 8.94 16.14
C ILE A 737 -0.44 9.55 17.47
N PRO A 738 -1.13 10.56 18.04
CA PRO A 738 -0.75 11.07 19.34
C PRO A 738 -0.83 9.89 20.30
N GLN A 739 0.29 9.48 20.90
CA GLN A 739 0.25 8.54 22.01
C GLN A 739 -0.48 9.25 23.15
N LYS A 740 -1.81 9.08 23.23
CA LYS A 740 -2.68 9.68 24.25
C LYS A 740 -2.40 9.17 25.67
N ARG A 741 -1.53 8.17 25.84
CA ARG A 741 -1.17 7.63 27.16
C ARG A 741 0.17 8.22 27.59
N SER A 742 0.13 9.07 28.61
CA SER A 742 1.33 9.44 29.34
C SER A 742 1.93 8.19 29.98
N ASP A 743 3.23 8.01 29.81
CA ASP A 743 3.96 6.95 30.49
C ASP A 743 4.02 7.27 31.99
N GLN A 744 3.46 6.37 32.80
CA GLN A 744 3.33 6.57 34.24
C GLN A 744 4.60 6.16 35.03
N ARG A 745 5.64 5.70 34.34
CA ARG A 745 6.91 5.32 34.99
C ARG A 745 7.64 6.57 35.49
N ALA A 746 8.05 6.54 36.76
CA ALA A 746 8.82 7.60 37.39
C ALA A 746 10.30 7.59 36.97
N ASN A 747 10.85 6.42 36.66
CA ASN A 747 12.25 6.24 36.27
C ASN A 747 12.36 5.41 34.99
N TYR A 748 13.39 5.71 34.21
CA TYR A 748 13.69 5.09 32.94
C TYR A 748 15.13 4.58 32.92
N VAL A 749 15.35 3.45 32.25
CA VAL A 749 16.68 2.89 32.03
C VAL A 749 17.18 3.29 30.64
N VAL A 750 18.30 4.00 30.59
CA VAL A 750 19.03 4.32 29.36
C VAL A 750 20.30 3.50 29.33
N ALA A 751 20.54 2.77 28.24
CA ALA A 751 21.71 1.89 28.10
C ALA A 751 22.65 2.37 26.99
N VAL A 752 23.95 2.37 27.24
CA VAL A 752 24.98 2.65 26.23
C VAL A 752 25.97 1.50 26.23
N SER A 753 26.34 1.02 25.05
CA SER A 753 27.31 -0.07 24.93
C SER A 753 28.33 0.16 23.83
N GLY A 754 29.47 -0.52 23.88
CA GLY A 754 30.50 -0.48 22.86
C GLY A 754 31.34 -1.77 22.84
N GLN A 755 32.00 -2.03 21.72
CA GLN A 755 32.92 -3.18 21.57
C GLN A 755 34.30 -2.91 22.17
N THR A 756 34.63 -1.64 22.40
CA THR A 756 35.82 -1.21 23.12
C THR A 756 35.46 -0.12 24.13
N VAL A 757 36.31 0.11 25.13
CA VAL A 757 36.17 1.23 26.08
C VAL A 757 36.12 2.57 25.34
N LYS A 758 36.94 2.73 24.28
CA LYS A 758 36.93 3.92 23.43
C LYS A 758 35.60 4.11 22.70
N SER A 759 35.03 3.05 22.14
CA SER A 759 33.74 3.10 21.44
C SER A 759 32.58 3.38 22.41
N LEU A 760 32.62 2.82 23.63
CA LEU A 760 31.65 3.13 24.68
C LEU A 760 31.68 4.62 25.03
N ARG A 761 32.87 5.17 25.30
CA ARG A 761 33.07 6.60 25.58
C ARG A 761 32.56 7.46 24.44
N GLY A 762 32.93 7.14 23.20
CA GLY A 762 32.43 7.87 22.02
C GLY A 762 30.91 7.79 21.84
N ASN A 763 30.28 6.68 22.24
CA ASN A 763 28.82 6.54 22.24
C ASN A 763 28.16 7.40 23.34
N GLN A 764 28.78 7.51 24.53
CA GLN A 764 28.34 8.41 25.60
C GLN A 764 28.43 9.89 25.17
N GLU A 765 29.54 10.28 24.54
CA GLU A 765 29.74 11.63 23.98
C GLU A 765 28.68 11.97 22.94
N ARG A 766 28.42 11.06 21.98
CA ARG A 766 27.38 11.26 20.96
C ARG A 766 25.96 11.32 21.55
N LEU A 767 25.67 10.53 22.57
CA LEU A 767 24.39 10.61 23.28
C LEU A 767 24.23 11.96 23.98
N LEU A 768 25.27 12.45 24.66
CA LEU A 768 25.25 13.76 25.31
C LEU A 768 25.03 14.89 24.28
N GLN A 769 25.76 14.86 23.17
CA GLN A 769 25.60 15.83 22.08
C GLN A 769 24.18 15.81 21.50
N TYR A 770 23.62 14.62 21.27
CA TYR A 770 22.23 14.48 20.81
C TYR A 770 21.23 15.13 21.79
N LEU A 771 21.37 14.82 23.09
CA LEU A 771 20.48 15.39 24.11
C LEU A 771 20.64 16.90 24.24
N GLN A 772 21.82 17.45 23.98
CA GLN A 772 22.06 18.90 23.96
C GLN A 772 21.40 19.57 22.75
N ALA A 773 21.48 18.94 21.57
CA ALA A 773 20.87 19.44 20.33
C ALA A 773 19.34 19.28 20.29
N GLN A 774 18.77 18.42 21.12
CA GLN A 774 17.33 18.12 21.16
C GLN A 774 16.76 18.34 22.58
N PRO A 775 16.43 19.59 22.96
CA PRO A 775 15.92 19.89 24.29
C PRO A 775 14.55 19.24 24.58
N ASP A 776 13.73 19.02 23.54
CA ASP A 776 12.39 18.43 23.64
C ASP A 776 12.39 16.89 23.60
N ALA A 777 13.56 16.26 23.62
CA ALA A 777 13.68 14.80 23.60
C ALA A 777 12.97 14.19 24.82
N GLN A 778 12.01 13.29 24.57
CA GLN A 778 11.32 12.56 25.64
C GLN A 778 12.20 11.41 26.17
N LEU A 779 12.43 11.40 27.48
CA LEU A 779 13.27 10.38 28.13
C LEU A 779 12.78 8.95 27.86
N ALA A 780 11.47 8.72 27.86
CA ALA A 780 10.87 7.42 27.56
C ALA A 780 11.28 6.89 26.18
N ASN A 781 11.33 7.76 25.17
CA ASN A 781 11.72 7.39 23.79
C ASN A 781 13.22 7.10 23.70
N VAL A 782 14.05 7.88 24.41
CA VAL A 782 15.50 7.63 24.50
C VAL A 782 15.77 6.28 25.18
N ALA A 783 15.09 6.00 26.30
CA ALA A 783 15.18 4.74 27.01
C ALA A 783 14.74 3.56 26.15
N TYR A 784 13.57 3.64 25.52
CA TYR A 784 13.08 2.59 24.60
C TYR A 784 14.07 2.33 23.45
N THR A 785 14.55 3.39 22.81
CA THR A 785 15.44 3.26 21.65
C THR A 785 16.78 2.63 22.03
N THR A 786 17.39 3.12 23.11
CA THR A 786 18.71 2.66 23.55
C THR A 786 18.70 1.25 24.15
N THR A 787 17.56 0.79 24.66
CA THR A 787 17.41 -0.56 25.24
C THR A 787 16.84 -1.57 24.26
N ALA A 788 15.66 -1.32 23.70
CA ALA A 788 14.95 -2.30 22.87
C ALA A 788 15.41 -2.29 21.40
N ARG A 789 15.95 -1.16 20.92
CA ARG A 789 16.23 -0.91 19.48
C ARG A 789 17.72 -0.79 19.16
N ARG A 790 18.58 -1.35 20.01
CA ARG A 790 20.04 -1.41 19.84
C ARG A 790 20.58 -2.78 20.20
N VAL A 791 21.70 -3.12 19.57
CA VAL A 791 22.51 -4.28 19.97
C VAL A 791 23.34 -3.90 21.19
N HIS A 792 23.37 -4.78 22.20
CA HIS A 792 24.14 -4.56 23.43
C HIS A 792 25.49 -5.25 23.36
N HIS A 793 26.57 -4.48 23.21
CA HIS A 793 27.95 -4.96 23.10
C HIS A 793 28.59 -5.26 24.45
N VAL A 794 29.84 -5.74 24.48
CA VAL A 794 30.50 -6.29 25.69
C VAL A 794 30.82 -5.26 26.78
N TYR A 795 31.09 -4.00 26.44
CA TYR A 795 31.22 -2.92 27.43
C TYR A 795 29.89 -2.18 27.52
N ARG A 796 29.29 -2.11 28.72
CA ARG A 796 27.94 -1.57 28.92
C ARG A 796 27.87 -0.62 30.11
N ARG A 797 27.05 0.42 29.98
CA ARG A 797 26.59 1.28 31.06
C ARG A 797 25.07 1.42 30.98
N ALA A 798 24.42 1.41 32.13
CA ALA A 798 22.99 1.64 32.26
C ALA A 798 22.74 2.73 33.32
N TYR A 799 21.84 3.65 33.00
CA TYR A 799 21.49 4.79 33.84
C TYR A 799 20.01 4.71 34.19
N SER A 800 19.68 4.70 35.47
CA SER A 800 18.29 4.86 35.94
C SER A 800 18.06 6.32 36.30
N VAL A 801 17.19 6.99 35.56
CA VAL A 801 16.98 8.44 35.65
C VAL A 801 15.50 8.81 35.52
N GLY A 802 15.08 9.88 36.19
CA GLY A 802 13.70 10.38 36.12
C GLY A 802 13.48 11.46 35.06
N HIS A 803 14.53 12.17 34.65
CA HIS A 803 14.44 13.24 33.66
C HIS A 803 15.73 13.42 32.84
N VAL A 804 15.62 13.98 31.64
CA VAL A 804 16.74 14.15 30.68
C VAL A 804 17.90 14.97 31.27
N ARG A 805 17.61 15.99 32.09
CA ARG A 805 18.64 16.82 32.73
C ARG A 805 19.58 15.99 33.62
N GLN A 806 19.05 15.05 34.40
CA GLN A 806 19.83 14.16 35.26
C GLN A 806 20.77 13.28 34.43
N LEU A 807 20.27 12.75 33.31
CA LEU A 807 21.09 11.97 32.39
C LEU A 807 22.25 12.78 31.80
N LYS A 808 22.00 14.03 31.40
CA LYS A 808 23.06 14.94 30.89
C LYS A 808 24.14 15.16 31.95
N GLU A 809 23.75 15.47 33.18
CA GLU A 809 24.69 15.71 34.29
C GLU A 809 25.53 14.48 34.60
N ILE A 810 24.92 13.29 34.63
CA ILE A 810 25.64 12.03 34.84
C ILE A 810 26.63 11.76 33.70
N LEU A 811 26.20 11.89 32.44
CA LEU A 811 27.07 11.69 31.28
C LEU A 811 28.23 12.69 31.27
N GLN A 812 27.98 13.97 31.57
CA GLN A 812 29.04 14.98 31.67
C GLN A 812 30.07 14.64 32.75
N LYS A 813 29.60 14.22 33.93
CA LYS A 813 30.48 13.83 35.03
C LYS A 813 31.33 12.61 34.66
N GLU A 814 30.73 11.56 34.09
CA GLU A 814 31.45 10.34 33.72
C GLU A 814 32.42 10.56 32.54
N LEU A 815 32.13 11.49 31.64
CA LEU A 815 33.06 11.85 30.56
C LEU A 815 34.26 12.68 31.05
N ALA A 816 34.07 13.47 32.11
CA ALA A 816 35.13 14.23 32.76
C ALA A 816 36.00 13.34 33.66
N ASP A 817 35.38 12.42 34.40
CA ASP A 817 36.04 11.48 35.31
C ASP A 817 35.54 10.04 35.04
N PRO A 818 36.18 9.30 34.11
CA PRO A 818 35.71 7.99 33.68
C PRO A 818 35.79 6.92 34.76
N LEU A 819 34.66 6.30 35.06
CA LEU A 819 34.60 5.14 35.94
C LEU A 819 35.09 3.86 35.24
N PRO A 820 35.80 2.94 35.93
CA PRO A 820 36.19 1.64 35.37
C PRO A 820 34.98 0.85 34.87
N VAL A 821 35.06 0.29 33.66
CA VAL A 821 34.02 -0.56 33.05
C VAL A 821 34.58 -1.95 32.82
N ASP A 822 33.99 -2.95 33.47
CA ASP A 822 34.35 -4.34 33.26
C ASP A 822 33.72 -4.90 31.98
N LEU A 823 34.40 -5.86 31.38
CA LEU A 823 33.87 -6.65 30.27
C LEU A 823 32.71 -7.51 30.78
N VAL A 824 31.53 -7.38 30.19
CA VAL A 824 30.41 -8.27 30.52
C VAL A 824 30.68 -9.64 29.89
N GLY A 825 31.05 -10.62 30.72
CA GLY A 825 31.30 -12.01 30.36
C GLY A 825 30.01 -12.85 30.18
N ASN A 826 30.14 -14.18 30.30
CA ASN A 826 29.00 -15.11 30.25
C ASN A 826 27.89 -14.73 31.23
N GLN A 827 26.64 -15.12 30.92
CA GLN A 827 25.48 -14.78 31.75
C GLN A 827 25.73 -15.17 33.22
N PRO A 828 25.57 -14.23 34.17
CA PRO A 828 25.83 -14.52 35.57
C PRO A 828 24.83 -15.56 36.09
N SER A 829 25.28 -16.43 36.98
CA SER A 829 24.40 -17.33 37.75
C SER A 829 23.41 -16.49 38.55
N ARG A 830 22.11 -16.78 38.39
CA ARG A 830 21.01 -16.06 39.04
C ARG A 830 20.30 -17.00 40.00
N VAL A 831 20.07 -16.53 41.22
CA VAL A 831 19.27 -17.20 42.24
C VAL A 831 18.12 -16.29 42.59
N PHE A 832 16.90 -16.81 42.56
CA PHE A 832 15.74 -16.10 43.11
C PHE A 832 15.64 -16.47 44.58
N VAL A 833 15.65 -15.45 45.45
CA VAL A 833 15.49 -15.58 46.88
C VAL A 833 14.13 -15.00 47.25
N PHE A 834 13.28 -15.85 47.81
CA PHE A 834 11.94 -15.49 48.27
C PHE A 834 12.00 -15.16 49.76
N THR A 835 11.32 -14.09 50.15
CA THR A 835 11.36 -13.53 51.50
C THR A 835 10.31 -14.16 52.41
N GLY A 836 10.61 -14.24 53.71
CA GLY A 836 9.62 -14.63 54.72
C GLY A 836 8.54 -13.56 54.96
N GLN A 837 7.60 -13.86 55.85
CA GLN A 837 6.41 -13.04 56.12
C GLN A 837 6.71 -11.66 56.78
N GLU A 838 7.93 -11.44 57.28
CA GLU A 838 8.30 -10.26 58.07
C GLU A 838 8.41 -8.95 57.26
N GLY A 839 8.27 -9.00 55.92
CA GLY A 839 8.45 -7.84 55.02
C GLY A 839 7.17 -7.17 54.51
N GLN A 840 5.98 -7.54 55.01
CA GLN A 840 4.71 -7.04 54.48
C GLN A 840 4.35 -5.62 54.94
N TYR A 841 3.75 -4.80 54.05
CA TYR A 841 3.21 -3.47 54.36
C TYR A 841 2.05 -3.12 53.41
N PRO A 842 1.09 -2.26 53.82
CA PRO A 842 0.01 -1.80 52.95
C PRO A 842 0.55 -1.09 51.69
N GLY A 843 0.03 -1.47 50.53
CA GLY A 843 0.48 -0.92 49.24
C GLY A 843 1.77 -1.55 48.69
N MET A 844 2.25 -2.66 49.26
CA MET A 844 3.39 -3.40 48.69
C MET A 844 3.09 -3.81 47.23
N GLY A 845 3.99 -3.51 46.30
CA GLY A 845 3.80 -3.84 44.87
C GLY A 845 2.77 -2.97 44.12
N ARG A 846 2.13 -1.99 44.76
CA ARG A 846 1.08 -1.13 44.17
C ARG A 846 1.51 -0.46 42.86
N GLN A 847 2.73 0.07 42.82
CA GLN A 847 3.25 0.73 41.61
C GLN A 847 3.34 -0.26 40.44
N LEU A 848 3.83 -1.48 40.67
CA LEU A 848 3.89 -2.53 39.65
C LEU A 848 2.49 -3.00 39.25
N PHE A 849 1.58 -3.12 40.21
CA PHE A 849 0.18 -3.44 39.93
C PHE A 849 -0.50 -2.42 39.01
N ARG A 850 -0.16 -1.12 39.14
CA ARG A 850 -0.67 -0.05 38.26
C ARG A 850 0.02 0.00 36.90
N THR A 851 1.33 -0.23 36.86
CA THR A 851 2.16 0.07 35.68
C THR A 851 2.59 -1.15 34.86
N CYS A 852 2.51 -2.36 35.42
CA CYS A 852 2.93 -3.60 34.78
C CYS A 852 1.73 -4.55 34.58
N PRO A 853 1.21 -4.69 33.33
CA PRO A 853 0.04 -5.53 33.05
C PRO A 853 0.25 -7.01 33.38
N THR A 854 1.42 -7.58 33.09
CA THR A 854 1.73 -8.99 33.38
C THR A 854 1.72 -9.28 34.87
N PHE A 855 2.32 -8.40 35.66
CA PHE A 855 2.31 -8.48 37.12
C PHE A 855 0.88 -8.38 37.67
N LYS A 856 0.10 -7.40 37.20
CA LYS A 856 -1.29 -7.22 37.57
C LYS A 856 -2.13 -8.47 37.26
N GLN A 857 -2.03 -8.98 36.04
CA GLN A 857 -2.80 -10.16 35.61
C GLN A 857 -2.48 -11.35 36.50
N ARG A 858 -1.19 -11.62 36.74
CA ARG A 858 -0.75 -12.75 37.57
C ARG A 858 -1.27 -12.64 39.00
N LEU A 859 -1.21 -11.46 39.58
CA LEU A 859 -1.68 -11.20 40.94
C LEU A 859 -3.21 -11.36 41.06
N LEU A 860 -3.96 -10.92 40.05
CA LEU A 860 -5.42 -11.12 39.98
C LEU A 860 -5.81 -12.59 39.78
N GLU A 861 -5.04 -13.36 38.99
CA GLU A 861 -5.22 -14.81 38.87
C GLU A 861 -5.05 -15.51 40.22
N CYS A 862 -3.98 -15.19 40.96
CA CYS A 862 -3.77 -15.72 42.30
C CYS A 862 -4.90 -15.32 43.28
N ASN A 863 -5.36 -14.07 43.23
CA ASN A 863 -6.49 -13.60 44.03
C ASN A 863 -7.78 -14.35 43.73
N ASN A 864 -8.07 -14.61 42.45
CA ASN A 864 -9.24 -15.39 42.05
C ASN A 864 -9.17 -16.83 42.55
N ILE A 865 -8.00 -17.47 42.48
CA ILE A 865 -7.79 -18.83 43.02
C ILE A 865 -8.07 -18.84 44.53
N CYS A 866 -7.52 -17.88 45.28
CA CYS A 866 -7.74 -17.80 46.73
C CYS A 866 -9.21 -17.57 47.09
N THR A 867 -9.91 -16.73 46.31
CA THR A 867 -11.34 -16.46 46.48
C THR A 867 -12.18 -17.72 46.21
N GLN A 868 -11.87 -18.48 45.15
CA GLN A 868 -12.56 -19.72 44.81
C GLN A 868 -12.36 -20.83 45.85
N LEU A 869 -11.21 -20.83 46.53
CA LEU A 869 -10.89 -21.79 47.59
C LEU A 869 -11.46 -21.39 48.97
N GLY A 870 -12.16 -20.25 49.07
CA GLY A 870 -12.83 -19.81 50.30
C GLY A 870 -11.96 -19.00 51.26
N TYR A 871 -10.77 -18.55 50.84
CA TYR A 871 -9.87 -17.73 51.68
C TYR A 871 -10.15 -16.22 51.62
N GLY A 872 -11.11 -15.80 50.79
CA GLY A 872 -11.43 -14.39 50.57
C GLY A 872 -10.41 -13.65 49.68
N PRO A 873 -10.72 -12.41 49.26
CA PRO A 873 -9.80 -11.59 48.48
C PRO A 873 -8.66 -11.04 49.34
N PHE A 874 -7.50 -10.79 48.72
CA PHE A 874 -6.35 -10.15 49.35
C PHE A 874 -5.85 -8.91 48.60
N VAL A 875 -6.44 -8.60 47.44
CA VAL A 875 -5.99 -7.53 46.53
C VAL A 875 -5.95 -6.15 47.20
N ASP A 876 -6.78 -5.91 48.21
CA ASP A 876 -6.85 -4.62 48.92
C ASP A 876 -5.53 -4.29 49.65
N ILE A 877 -4.78 -5.29 50.12
CA ILE A 877 -3.43 -5.10 50.71
C ILE A 877 -2.47 -4.47 49.70
N ILE A 878 -2.67 -4.71 48.41
CA ILE A 878 -1.83 -4.23 47.31
C ILE A 878 -2.33 -2.87 46.79
N GLU A 879 -3.64 -2.65 46.72
CA GLU A 879 -4.21 -1.42 46.15
C GLU A 879 -4.28 -0.23 47.12
N ARG A 880 -4.44 -0.50 48.42
CA ARG A 880 -4.67 0.50 49.46
C ARG A 880 -3.43 0.70 50.35
N GLU A 881 -3.11 1.96 50.59
CA GLU A 881 -2.04 2.36 51.53
C GLU A 881 -2.60 2.65 52.93
N ASP A 882 -3.91 2.92 53.02
CA ASP A 882 -4.66 3.27 54.22
C ASP A 882 -5.31 2.06 54.91
N LEU A 883 -4.96 0.84 54.46
CA LEU A 883 -5.50 -0.39 55.03
C LEU A 883 -4.87 -0.68 56.39
N ASP A 884 -5.68 -0.96 57.41
CA ASP A 884 -5.19 -1.55 58.64
C ASP A 884 -4.95 -3.05 58.42
N LEU A 885 -3.71 -3.51 58.59
CA LEU A 885 -3.37 -4.92 58.46
C LEU A 885 -4.09 -5.80 59.50
N GLY A 886 -4.57 -5.21 60.61
CA GLY A 886 -5.37 -5.90 61.62
C GLY A 886 -6.74 -6.37 61.12
N ASP A 887 -7.25 -5.79 60.02
CA ASP A 887 -8.51 -6.19 59.40
C ASP A 887 -8.38 -7.45 58.50
N MET A 888 -7.15 -7.93 58.27
CA MET A 888 -6.86 -9.08 57.42
C MET A 888 -6.46 -10.30 58.26
N THR A 889 -6.91 -11.48 57.84
CA THR A 889 -6.49 -12.72 58.51
C THR A 889 -5.02 -13.04 58.21
N PRO A 890 -4.28 -13.72 59.11
CA PRO A 890 -2.92 -14.16 58.85
C PRO A 890 -2.77 -14.97 57.55
N VAL A 891 -3.81 -15.73 57.21
CA VAL A 891 -3.88 -16.53 55.98
C VAL A 891 -3.96 -15.62 54.74
N GLN A 892 -4.81 -14.60 54.75
CA GLN A 892 -4.90 -13.64 53.63
C GLN A 892 -3.59 -12.86 53.44
N SER A 893 -2.95 -12.44 54.53
CA SER A 893 -1.64 -11.79 54.50
C SER A 893 -0.56 -12.68 53.88
N GLN A 894 -0.47 -13.95 54.29
CA GLN A 894 0.51 -14.89 53.74
C GLN A 894 0.24 -15.20 52.26
N LEU A 895 -1.03 -15.36 51.87
CA LEU A 895 -1.41 -15.55 50.47
C LEU A 895 -1.08 -14.33 49.61
N ALA A 896 -1.21 -13.12 50.14
CA ALA A 896 -0.82 -11.88 49.46
C ALA A 896 0.69 -11.85 49.18
N VAL A 897 1.53 -12.19 50.18
CA VAL A 897 2.99 -12.23 50.03
C VAL A 897 3.40 -13.26 48.98
N ILE A 898 2.90 -14.49 49.06
CA ILE A 898 3.22 -15.55 48.10
C ILE A 898 2.79 -15.14 46.68
N SER A 899 1.59 -14.57 46.54
CA SER A 899 1.07 -14.12 45.24
C SER A 899 1.89 -12.97 44.66
N LEU A 900 2.34 -12.04 45.50
CA LEU A 900 3.24 -10.94 45.14
C LEU A 900 4.57 -11.51 44.61
N GLU A 901 5.17 -12.43 45.35
CA GLU A 901 6.45 -13.05 45.00
C GLU A 901 6.40 -13.86 43.71
N VAL A 902 5.33 -14.63 43.49
CA VAL A 902 5.08 -15.32 42.23
C VAL A 902 4.93 -14.33 41.08
N ALA A 903 4.16 -13.26 41.27
CA ALA A 903 3.99 -12.21 40.27
C ALA A 903 5.31 -11.48 39.96
N LEU A 904 6.15 -11.22 40.98
CA LEU A 904 7.50 -10.66 40.80
C LEU A 904 8.40 -11.61 40.02
N ALA A 905 8.41 -12.89 40.36
CA ALA A 905 9.20 -13.90 39.65
C ALA A 905 8.80 -13.98 38.17
N ASP A 906 7.49 -13.94 37.88
CA ASP A 906 6.99 -13.95 36.50
C ASP A 906 7.30 -12.64 35.76
N ALA A 907 7.28 -11.49 36.43
CA ALA A 907 7.74 -10.22 35.86
C ALA A 907 9.24 -10.26 35.49
N TRP A 908 10.09 -10.77 36.38
CA TRP A 908 11.52 -10.96 36.11
C TRP A 908 11.77 -11.92 34.95
N ARG A 909 11.02 -13.02 34.87
CA ARG A 909 11.08 -13.96 33.74
C ARG A 909 10.65 -13.30 32.43
N ALA A 910 9.59 -12.50 32.45
CA ALA A 910 9.13 -11.76 31.28
C ALA A 910 10.20 -10.76 30.76
N TRP A 911 11.05 -10.24 31.65
CA TRP A 911 12.21 -9.42 31.28
C TRP A 911 13.47 -10.22 30.89
N GLY A 912 13.36 -11.54 30.73
CA GLY A 912 14.46 -12.42 30.32
C GLY A 912 15.37 -12.88 31.45
N THR A 913 14.90 -12.80 32.71
CA THR A 913 15.64 -13.29 33.88
C THR A 913 15.11 -14.65 34.32
N THR A 914 15.84 -15.72 33.99
CA THR A 914 15.56 -17.08 34.46
C THR A 914 16.55 -17.49 35.56
N PRO A 915 16.08 -18.02 36.70
CA PRO A 915 16.97 -18.54 37.74
C PRO A 915 17.59 -19.88 37.31
N GLY A 916 18.84 -20.13 37.69
CA GLY A 916 19.46 -21.46 37.57
C GLY A 916 19.05 -22.41 38.70
N TYR A 917 18.72 -21.83 39.86
CA TYR A 917 18.22 -22.50 41.07
C TYR A 917 17.30 -21.53 41.83
N GLY A 918 16.27 -22.04 42.51
CA GLY A 918 15.41 -21.24 43.40
C GLY A 918 15.67 -21.58 44.87
N TYR A 919 15.71 -20.58 45.75
CA TYR A 919 15.87 -20.75 47.19
C TYR A 919 14.81 -19.90 47.92
N GLY A 920 14.02 -20.50 48.79
CA GLY A 920 13.06 -19.78 49.63
C GLY A 920 13.45 -19.92 51.09
N THR A 921 13.35 -18.82 51.85
CA THR A 921 13.60 -18.78 53.30
C THR A 921 12.34 -18.96 54.11
#